data_AF-A0A3S0WBQ9-F1
#
_entry.id   AF-A0A3S0WBQ9-F1
#
_cell.length_a   1.000
_cell.length_b   1.000
_cell.length_c   1.000
_cell.angle_alpha   90.00
_cell.angle_beta   90.00
_cell.angle_gamma   90.00
#
_symmetry.space_group_name_H-M   'P 1'
#
loop_
_entity.id
_entity.type
_entity.pdbx_description
1 polymer ?
#
loop_
_entity_poly.entity_id
_entity_poly.type
_entity_poly.pdbx_seq_one_letter_code
_entity_poly.pdbx_strand_id
1 'polypeptide(L)'
;MKVSPLLPPLDNTNWQSPSQPGRWQPESAKNFIDKLANCLMIAGVPEAELDQISIPDVWAPIKLFEIALLDAPQSPLHRRTLGEWRGLIALVALYKFRNLPLRTTMLTLPDRPPKVAPARKTFTQVAVDLLPKSTLFQSQHWNEISQLWYRDQPVAFVVPSVLFCPIRGYEAHLDTSVAWRSRNDHRLDDPTAFPLHAEDFAIIEKYCAHLLNEMRTLKEQANDPDRLEKLISLLKDYQTALLSRTPKEPLSFKQEPNGFQLPQQPFYGGALKQTFALEARVRYGGGLPVREPLRDLIKGGILIDPQLGQWLSCPESEVVLWDHITLDHLQQQPSLADDIKQRAADKGYLTLTANDLFTNDLCRVPDREIPGHQKGIGIGRFVLPLRATVLLFLSPEEIRARFSLRTEGAKVTAELQLYVQDERGQSKPIVISKVYDTIHDTIEPPTALSIWPNFKSETWRYYYLFTAANPESDLIPKNIFSIASIRTALEGTTEREHVQQARNLAAGVADVTAKRTLLDLPQAYTALFHLCDIPEAILCQALLPDSGSKTNRKIHHELGLILMPAWGDMPPTQDRWEVGIDFGSTNTAVYYRSASQNAIRPMIFQNRIVSLFTGLDKTEAAKIEHGNNFLPLDAIPIPFLTMLQEQDRDFATARRPLWTDLIPYALNVKNAIKRMKSESWRFDLKWDEKTEGRKRIHAFLSQVLLQTFAEAQAVGVKSEDIHWFFSYPEEAFSSEQASSFKSICRDALQTALDPKETIKLSDGAIKQFLPESICTALYFYNKQKVFFTESFLTIDIGGGTTDISLWQNHNLIWRTSIRLAGQNIFTNYLSRNAAFLQEMQKNASDQIPNDAIEEISKCDSLSNARRQAIEILVNSPGYQHATQKLHYLSDDSSTRVPGLLRITEFALAGILYYVGRVIHALGNSKEVAEGIPHFDLNRDSLQICFGGRGSLLVETILPERRDKLVRMFQQVAGLNRPVHPLYLSQEPKCEVAHGLLVYEQKSAAADFKIEGAWLDTLLGESLYLSDQEIEPKLDTLLSKADSNKSATLKALTLSSKVPHHASWRVEELTELNTMIQIYQKELGRKIMLDSDVDVIWKDRINDQLKEMCSKVKQAREHSTSESGVVHEMQPIFIVVLRNFIEQLIEKQSVSLDEVIK
;
A
#
# COMPACT_ATOMS: atom_id res chain seq x y z
N MET A 1 -27.18 24.25 -100.08
CA MET A 1 -27.70 24.94 -98.88
C MET A 1 -28.90 24.16 -98.37
N LYS A 2 -28.79 23.49 -97.22
CA LYS A 2 -29.96 22.93 -96.52
C LYS A 2 -30.49 24.02 -95.60
N VAL A 3 -31.70 24.50 -95.87
CA VAL A 3 -32.43 25.39 -94.97
C VAL A 3 -33.03 24.51 -93.89
N SER A 4 -32.58 24.66 -92.65
CA SER A 4 -33.25 24.07 -91.49
C SER A 4 -34.34 25.05 -91.03
N PRO A 5 -35.60 24.63 -90.88
CA PRO A 5 -36.64 25.50 -90.34
C PRO A 5 -36.33 25.86 -88.88
N LEU A 6 -36.59 27.11 -88.49
CA LEU A 6 -36.38 27.64 -87.14
C LEU A 6 -37.38 27.08 -86.11
N LEU A 7 -38.44 26.40 -86.54
CA LEU A 7 -39.45 25.77 -85.70
C LEU A 7 -39.82 24.38 -86.24
N PRO A 8 -40.22 23.42 -85.37
CA PRO A 8 -40.67 22.11 -85.80
C PRO A 8 -41.93 22.21 -86.68
N PRO A 9 -42.11 21.33 -87.68
CA PRO A 9 -43.34 21.27 -88.46
C PRO A 9 -44.52 20.83 -87.59
N LEU A 10 -45.72 21.35 -87.86
CA LEU A 10 -46.95 20.94 -87.18
C LEU A 10 -47.54 19.67 -87.80
N ASP A 11 -48.19 18.85 -87.00
CA ASP A 11 -49.03 17.74 -87.44
C ASP A 11 -50.34 18.28 -88.04
N ASN A 12 -50.44 18.23 -89.37
CA ASN A 12 -51.59 18.75 -90.12
C ASN A 12 -52.89 17.96 -89.90
N THR A 13 -52.86 16.83 -89.19
CA THR A 13 -54.07 16.05 -88.89
C THR A 13 -54.86 16.60 -87.69
N ASN A 14 -54.17 17.26 -86.74
CA ASN A 14 -54.77 17.76 -85.50
C ASN A 14 -54.89 19.30 -85.44
N TRP A 15 -54.30 20.01 -86.39
CA TRP A 15 -54.39 21.46 -86.51
C TRP A 15 -54.90 21.87 -87.88
N GLN A 16 -56.07 22.53 -87.95
CA GLN A 16 -56.59 23.07 -89.21
C GLN A 16 -55.77 24.29 -89.62
N SER A 17 -55.06 24.18 -90.75
CA SER A 17 -54.41 25.34 -91.37
C SER A 17 -55.45 26.38 -91.79
N PRO A 18 -55.18 27.69 -91.64
CA PRO A 18 -56.08 28.73 -92.12
C PRO A 18 -56.40 28.52 -93.60
N SER A 19 -57.68 28.61 -93.98
CA SER A 19 -58.13 28.28 -95.33
C SER A 19 -57.56 29.20 -96.43
N GLN A 20 -56.97 30.35 -96.08
CA GLN A 20 -56.32 31.27 -97.02
C GLN A 20 -55.07 31.95 -96.40
N PRO A 21 -53.95 32.08 -97.15
CA PRO A 21 -52.77 32.81 -96.70
C PRO A 21 -53.03 34.32 -96.51
N GLY A 22 -52.46 34.93 -95.47
CA GLY A 22 -52.44 36.39 -95.28
C GLY A 22 -53.62 37.00 -94.51
N ARG A 23 -54.53 36.17 -93.97
CA ARG A 23 -55.68 36.64 -93.17
C ARG A 23 -55.53 36.21 -91.71
N TRP A 24 -55.45 37.19 -90.80
CA TRP A 24 -55.37 36.94 -89.36
C TRP A 24 -56.76 36.61 -88.81
N GLN A 25 -56.89 35.51 -88.07
CA GLN A 25 -58.09 35.16 -87.32
C GLN A 25 -57.80 35.29 -85.82
N PRO A 26 -58.62 36.05 -85.06
CA PRO A 26 -58.44 36.18 -83.63
C PRO A 26 -58.87 34.88 -82.93
N GLU A 27 -57.97 34.30 -82.15
CA GLU A 27 -58.22 33.08 -81.38
C GLU A 27 -58.35 33.42 -79.90
N SER A 28 -59.43 32.96 -79.27
CA SER A 28 -59.82 33.37 -77.91
C SER A 28 -59.88 32.20 -76.92
N ALA A 29 -59.53 30.99 -77.37
CA ALA A 29 -59.44 29.83 -76.50
C ALA A 29 -58.26 29.95 -75.50
N LYS A 30 -58.58 29.84 -74.20
CA LYS A 30 -57.61 29.95 -73.08
C LYS A 30 -56.46 28.94 -73.11
N ASN A 31 -56.61 27.86 -73.88
CA ASN A 31 -55.71 26.72 -74.01
C ASN A 31 -55.09 26.62 -75.41
N PHE A 32 -55.04 27.75 -76.13
CA PHE A 32 -54.45 27.84 -77.47
C PHE A 32 -52.99 27.38 -77.51
N ILE A 33 -52.16 27.88 -76.59
CA ILE A 33 -50.72 27.54 -76.55
C ILE A 33 -50.52 26.06 -76.22
N ASP A 34 -51.31 25.50 -75.31
CA ASP A 34 -51.22 24.07 -74.96
C ASP A 34 -51.61 23.17 -76.15
N LYS A 35 -52.67 23.54 -76.90
CA LYS A 35 -53.02 22.80 -78.13
C LYS A 35 -51.96 22.91 -79.21
N LEU A 36 -51.34 24.09 -79.37
CA LEU A 36 -50.27 24.29 -80.35
C LEU A 36 -49.03 23.46 -79.99
N ALA A 37 -48.63 23.47 -78.71
CA ALA A 37 -47.49 22.70 -78.22
C ALA A 37 -47.66 21.20 -78.48
N ASN A 38 -48.86 20.66 -78.27
CA ASN A 38 -49.18 19.25 -78.50
C ASN A 38 -49.23 18.84 -79.98
N CYS A 39 -49.28 19.79 -80.93
CA CYS A 39 -49.36 19.49 -82.36
C CYS A 39 -48.00 19.58 -83.09
N LEU A 40 -46.88 19.80 -82.39
CA LEU A 40 -45.54 19.87 -83.00
C LEU A 40 -44.98 18.47 -83.27
N MET A 41 -44.63 18.17 -84.52
CA MET A 41 -43.99 16.89 -84.88
C MET A 41 -42.48 16.95 -84.62
N ILE A 42 -42.01 16.18 -83.64
CA ILE A 42 -40.59 16.10 -83.29
C ILE A 42 -40.09 14.67 -83.56
N ALA A 43 -39.38 14.49 -84.67
CA ALA A 43 -38.74 13.22 -85.00
C ALA A 43 -37.26 13.23 -84.58
N GLY A 44 -36.87 12.31 -83.70
CA GLY A 44 -35.48 11.85 -83.57
C GLY A 44 -34.61 12.50 -82.49
N VAL A 45 -35.17 13.14 -81.46
CA VAL A 45 -34.42 13.60 -80.27
C VAL A 45 -35.11 13.04 -79.02
N PRO A 46 -34.39 12.45 -78.05
CA PRO A 46 -34.99 11.93 -76.82
C PRO A 46 -35.70 13.04 -76.03
N GLU A 47 -36.92 12.78 -75.54
CA GLU A 47 -37.80 13.72 -74.80
C GLU A 47 -37.10 14.50 -73.66
N ALA A 48 -36.02 13.95 -73.08
CA ALA A 48 -35.29 14.59 -71.98
C ALA A 48 -34.38 15.77 -72.38
N GLU A 49 -34.01 15.93 -73.67
CA GLU A 49 -33.16 17.05 -74.11
C GLU A 49 -33.96 18.25 -74.65
N LEU A 50 -35.27 18.11 -74.85
CA LEU A 50 -36.10 19.14 -75.50
C LEU A 50 -36.78 20.12 -74.54
N ASP A 51 -37.01 19.75 -73.28
CA ASP A 51 -37.66 20.65 -72.30
C ASP A 51 -36.71 21.64 -71.61
N GLN A 52 -35.40 21.61 -71.89
CA GLN A 52 -34.40 22.29 -71.05
C GLN A 52 -33.35 23.16 -71.77
N ILE A 53 -33.57 23.56 -73.04
CA ILE A 53 -32.62 24.38 -73.81
C ILE A 53 -33.08 25.84 -74.02
N SER A 54 -34.13 26.34 -73.34
CA SER A 54 -34.54 27.75 -73.51
C SER A 54 -35.12 28.42 -72.27
N ILE A 55 -34.39 28.38 -71.15
CA ILE A 55 -34.61 29.32 -70.04
C ILE A 55 -33.33 30.17 -69.91
N PRO A 56 -33.37 31.50 -70.15
CA PRO A 56 -32.23 32.39 -69.97
C PRO A 56 -32.02 32.66 -68.48
N ASP A 57 -31.56 31.65 -67.73
CA ASP A 57 -31.26 31.73 -66.30
C ASP A 57 -29.77 31.39 -66.06
N VAL A 58 -29.08 32.30 -65.37
CA VAL A 58 -27.65 32.19 -65.06
C VAL A 58 -27.34 31.04 -64.09
N TRP A 59 -28.34 30.58 -63.33
CA TRP A 59 -28.22 29.49 -62.37
C TRP A 59 -28.71 28.14 -62.91
N ALA A 60 -29.25 28.11 -64.13
CA ALA A 60 -29.77 26.89 -64.75
C ALA A 60 -28.79 25.70 -64.73
N PRO A 61 -27.47 25.85 -64.98
CA PRO A 61 -26.54 24.71 -64.91
C PRO A 61 -26.47 24.06 -63.53
N ILE A 62 -26.54 24.85 -62.45
CA ILE A 62 -26.51 24.33 -61.07
C ILE A 62 -27.84 23.65 -60.75
N LYS A 63 -28.95 24.22 -61.21
CA LYS A 63 -30.28 23.63 -61.01
C LYS A 63 -30.44 22.30 -61.74
N LEU A 64 -29.91 22.20 -62.95
CA LEU A 64 -29.88 20.96 -63.74
C LEU A 64 -29.04 19.88 -63.06
N PHE A 65 -27.88 20.26 -62.51
CA PHE A 65 -27.03 19.34 -61.75
C PHE A 65 -27.74 18.85 -60.47
N GLU A 66 -28.42 19.75 -59.75
CA GLU A 66 -29.22 19.40 -58.56
C GLU A 66 -30.32 18.39 -58.90
N ILE A 67 -31.11 18.64 -59.95
CA ILE A 67 -32.21 17.75 -60.37
C ILE A 67 -31.67 16.39 -60.82
N ALA A 68 -30.60 16.36 -61.61
CA ALA A 68 -29.97 15.13 -62.07
C ALA A 68 -29.38 14.32 -60.91
N LEU A 69 -28.86 14.97 -59.87
CA LEU A 69 -28.29 14.30 -58.70
C LEU A 69 -29.38 13.77 -57.74
N LEU A 70 -30.44 14.53 -57.47
CA LEU A 70 -31.37 14.25 -56.35
C LEU A 70 -32.78 13.80 -56.77
N ASP A 71 -33.29 14.23 -57.92
CA ASP A 71 -34.72 14.13 -58.25
C ASP A 71 -35.03 13.21 -59.44
N ALA A 72 -34.02 12.83 -60.24
CA ALA A 72 -34.19 11.95 -61.40
C ALA A 72 -33.28 10.70 -61.38
N PRO A 73 -33.38 9.80 -60.38
CA PRO A 73 -32.44 8.69 -60.19
C PRO A 73 -32.43 7.65 -61.34
N GLN A 74 -33.54 7.57 -62.08
CA GLN A 74 -33.69 6.68 -63.26
C GLN A 74 -33.19 7.33 -64.57
N SER A 75 -32.80 8.61 -64.54
CA SER A 75 -32.29 9.30 -65.71
C SER A 75 -30.89 8.80 -66.06
N PRO A 76 -30.56 8.59 -67.35
CA PRO A 76 -29.19 8.33 -67.79
C PRO A 76 -28.17 9.37 -67.32
N LEU A 77 -28.62 10.60 -67.05
CA LEU A 77 -27.79 11.70 -66.55
C LEU A 77 -27.41 11.52 -65.07
N HIS A 78 -28.23 10.84 -64.26
CA HIS A 78 -27.99 10.68 -62.82
C HIS A 78 -26.69 9.94 -62.53
N ARG A 79 -26.44 8.82 -63.21
CA ARG A 79 -25.21 8.03 -63.03
C ARG A 79 -23.97 8.88 -63.30
N ARG A 80 -24.01 9.69 -64.36
CA ARG A 80 -22.90 10.57 -64.73
C ARG A 80 -22.72 11.68 -63.69
N THR A 81 -23.78 12.37 -63.32
CA THR A 81 -23.77 13.44 -62.31
C THR A 81 -23.27 12.92 -60.95
N LEU A 82 -23.65 11.71 -60.56
CA LEU A 82 -23.19 11.06 -59.34
C LEU A 82 -21.68 10.77 -59.37
N GLY A 83 -21.16 10.29 -60.51
CA GLY A 83 -19.72 10.08 -60.72
C GLY A 83 -18.93 11.39 -60.62
N GLU A 84 -19.39 12.44 -61.28
CA GLU A 84 -18.78 13.78 -61.23
C GLU A 84 -18.79 14.34 -59.79
N TRP A 85 -19.88 14.16 -59.04
CA TRP A 85 -20.01 14.60 -57.66
C TRP A 85 -19.06 13.86 -56.70
N ARG A 86 -18.98 12.53 -56.79
CA ARG A 86 -18.02 11.70 -56.02
C ARG A 86 -16.57 12.06 -56.37
N GLY A 87 -16.29 12.29 -57.65
CA GLY A 87 -14.99 12.72 -58.13
C GLY A 87 -14.55 14.08 -57.57
N LEU A 88 -15.47 15.03 -57.40
CA LEU A 88 -15.20 16.33 -56.77
C LEU A 88 -14.90 16.19 -55.26
N ILE A 89 -15.64 15.34 -54.55
CA ILE A 89 -15.38 15.06 -53.12
C ILE A 89 -13.98 14.47 -52.94
N ALA A 90 -13.58 13.51 -53.79
CA ALA A 90 -12.24 12.93 -53.73
C ALA A 90 -11.13 13.94 -54.07
N LEU A 91 -11.39 14.87 -54.99
CA LEU A 91 -10.45 15.94 -55.33
C LEU A 91 -10.15 16.82 -54.11
N VAL A 92 -11.18 17.16 -53.34
CA VAL A 92 -11.05 17.93 -52.10
C VAL A 92 -10.42 17.09 -50.98
N ALA A 93 -10.80 15.82 -50.83
CA ALA A 93 -10.24 14.95 -49.79
C ALA A 93 -8.73 14.72 -49.97
N LEU A 94 -8.28 14.50 -51.22
CA LEU A 94 -6.89 14.13 -51.53
C LEU A 94 -5.98 15.33 -51.81
N TYR A 95 -6.49 16.57 -51.78
CA TYR A 95 -5.73 17.72 -52.29
C TYR A 95 -4.37 17.90 -51.60
N LYS A 96 -4.32 17.72 -50.29
CA LYS A 96 -3.07 17.86 -49.51
C LYS A 96 -2.21 16.59 -49.61
N PHE A 97 -2.83 15.41 -49.53
CA PHE A 97 -2.14 14.12 -49.56
C PHE A 97 -1.42 13.87 -50.90
N ARG A 98 -2.05 14.22 -52.02
CA ARG A 98 -1.46 14.12 -53.37
C ARG A 98 -0.84 15.41 -53.88
N ASN A 99 -0.72 16.43 -53.03
CA ASN A 99 -0.20 17.76 -53.38
C ASN A 99 -0.85 18.33 -54.66
N LEU A 100 -2.17 18.20 -54.78
CA LEU A 100 -2.92 18.70 -55.92
C LEU A 100 -3.02 20.23 -55.85
N PRO A 101 -2.83 20.96 -56.97
CA PRO A 101 -2.86 22.42 -57.03
C PRO A 101 -4.29 22.97 -56.97
N LEU A 102 -4.97 22.75 -55.84
CA LEU A 102 -6.30 23.25 -55.54
C LEU A 102 -6.25 24.54 -54.72
N ARG A 103 -7.06 25.51 -55.12
CA ARG A 103 -7.38 26.68 -54.30
C ARG A 103 -8.85 27.03 -54.43
N THR A 104 -9.37 27.81 -53.50
CA THR A 104 -10.71 28.39 -53.64
C THR A 104 -10.67 29.90 -53.68
N THR A 105 -11.69 30.50 -54.29
CA THR A 105 -11.90 31.94 -54.30
C THR A 105 -13.36 32.20 -53.95
N MET A 106 -13.60 33.05 -52.95
CA MET A 106 -14.95 33.41 -52.54
C MET A 106 -15.58 34.40 -53.52
N LEU A 107 -16.83 34.17 -53.87
CA LEU A 107 -17.68 35.07 -54.64
C LEU A 107 -18.78 35.60 -53.74
N THR A 108 -18.87 36.92 -53.64
CA THR A 108 -19.91 37.60 -52.87
C THR A 108 -20.84 38.35 -53.82
N LEU A 109 -22.14 38.04 -53.74
CA LEU A 109 -23.21 38.74 -54.43
C LEU A 109 -23.88 39.73 -53.46
N PRO A 110 -24.31 40.91 -53.92
CA PRO A 110 -24.92 41.90 -53.05
C PRO A 110 -26.31 41.46 -52.56
N ASP A 111 -26.64 41.78 -51.30
CA ASP A 111 -27.91 41.40 -50.64
C ASP A 111 -29.16 41.97 -51.31
N ARG A 112 -28.98 43.05 -52.07
CA ARG A 112 -30.05 43.65 -52.84
C ARG A 112 -29.56 43.99 -54.24
N PRO A 113 -30.45 43.87 -55.23
CA PRO A 113 -30.17 44.35 -56.56
C PRO A 113 -29.69 45.81 -56.58
N PRO A 114 -28.58 46.17 -57.25
CA PRO A 114 -28.12 47.56 -57.30
C PRO A 114 -29.18 48.47 -57.93
N LYS A 115 -29.49 49.61 -57.29
CA LYS A 115 -30.45 50.59 -57.84
C LYS A 115 -29.88 51.23 -59.11
N VAL A 116 -30.30 50.76 -60.28
CA VAL A 116 -29.95 51.32 -61.60
C VAL A 116 -31.23 51.73 -62.33
N ALA A 117 -31.17 52.82 -63.12
CA ALA A 117 -32.31 53.33 -63.89
C ALA A 117 -32.90 52.24 -64.84
N PRO A 118 -34.23 52.20 -65.04
CA PRO A 118 -34.96 51.07 -65.64
C PRO A 118 -34.58 50.68 -67.08
N ALA A 119 -33.73 51.46 -67.77
CA ALA A 119 -33.34 51.21 -69.15
C ALA A 119 -32.14 50.25 -69.34
N ARG A 120 -31.40 49.87 -68.28
CA ARG A 120 -30.29 48.88 -68.38
C ARG A 120 -30.17 48.03 -67.11
N LYS A 121 -30.68 46.80 -67.12
CA LYS A 121 -30.33 45.80 -66.09
C LYS A 121 -28.87 45.35 -66.29
N THR A 122 -28.05 45.37 -65.23
CA THR A 122 -26.68 44.81 -65.25
C THR A 122 -26.71 43.29 -65.09
N PHE A 123 -25.63 42.56 -65.45
CA PHE A 123 -25.57 41.10 -65.26
C PHE A 123 -25.72 40.71 -63.77
N THR A 124 -25.10 41.46 -62.87
CA THR A 124 -25.21 41.28 -61.41
C THR A 124 -26.65 41.41 -60.92
N GLN A 125 -27.42 42.35 -61.49
CA GLN A 125 -28.84 42.51 -61.19
C GLN A 125 -29.64 41.25 -61.55
N VAL A 126 -29.41 40.71 -62.75
CA VAL A 126 -30.08 39.49 -63.22
C VAL A 126 -29.68 38.27 -62.38
N ALA A 127 -28.40 38.17 -61.99
CA ALA A 127 -27.92 37.08 -61.15
C ALA A 127 -28.51 37.10 -59.73
N VAL A 128 -28.70 38.29 -59.15
CA VAL A 128 -29.34 38.46 -57.82
C VAL A 128 -30.86 38.24 -57.92
N ASP A 129 -31.51 38.74 -58.96
CA ASP A 129 -32.96 38.59 -59.18
C ASP A 129 -33.38 37.11 -59.37
N LEU A 130 -32.47 36.29 -59.92
CA LEU A 130 -32.71 34.87 -60.22
C LEU A 130 -32.09 33.89 -59.19
N LEU A 131 -31.65 34.36 -58.02
CA LEU A 131 -31.01 33.50 -57.03
C LEU A 131 -31.85 32.25 -56.71
N PRO A 132 -31.24 31.06 -56.67
CA PRO A 132 -31.95 29.86 -56.29
C PRO A 132 -32.45 29.96 -54.84
N LYS A 133 -33.59 29.32 -54.57
CA LYS A 133 -34.14 29.24 -53.21
C LYS A 133 -33.67 28.00 -52.44
N SER A 134 -33.06 27.03 -53.12
CA SER A 134 -32.68 25.75 -52.52
C SER A 134 -31.39 25.85 -51.70
N THR A 135 -31.46 25.48 -50.42
CA THR A 135 -30.31 25.35 -49.51
C THR A 135 -30.48 24.11 -48.65
N LEU A 136 -29.38 23.51 -48.19
CA LEU A 136 -29.42 22.33 -47.32
C LEU A 136 -29.81 22.73 -45.88
N PHE A 137 -29.24 23.82 -45.37
CA PHE A 137 -29.48 24.30 -44.00
C PHE A 137 -30.08 25.72 -43.97
N GLN A 138 -30.81 26.04 -42.90
CA GLN A 138 -31.46 27.35 -42.71
C GLN A 138 -30.45 28.51 -42.60
N SER A 139 -29.25 28.22 -42.10
CA SER A 139 -28.16 29.20 -41.97
C SER A 139 -27.43 29.50 -43.28
N GLN A 140 -27.78 28.82 -44.37
CA GLN A 140 -27.09 28.98 -45.65
C GLN A 140 -27.78 29.98 -46.58
N HIS A 141 -26.99 30.69 -47.39
CA HIS A 141 -27.48 31.63 -48.40
C HIS A 141 -26.61 31.65 -49.66
N TRP A 142 -27.21 32.01 -50.79
CA TRP A 142 -26.54 32.07 -52.09
C TRP A 142 -25.69 33.32 -52.33
N ASN A 143 -25.77 34.31 -51.43
CA ASN A 143 -24.99 35.55 -51.55
C ASN A 143 -23.49 35.33 -51.36
N GLU A 144 -23.10 34.19 -50.78
CA GLU A 144 -21.70 33.78 -50.65
C GLU A 144 -21.58 32.35 -51.17
N ILE A 145 -20.84 32.19 -52.27
CA ILE A 145 -20.44 30.88 -52.81
C ILE A 145 -18.93 30.89 -53.07
N SER A 146 -18.29 29.74 -53.15
CA SER A 146 -16.87 29.67 -53.52
C SER A 146 -16.67 28.99 -54.86
N GLN A 147 -15.68 29.44 -55.62
CA GLN A 147 -15.17 28.71 -56.79
C GLN A 147 -14.00 27.85 -56.36
N LEU A 148 -13.99 26.60 -56.78
CA LEU A 148 -12.87 25.68 -56.70
C LEU A 148 -12.06 25.79 -57.99
N TRP A 149 -10.76 26.04 -57.83
CA TRP A 149 -9.80 26.22 -58.92
C TRP A 149 -8.76 25.11 -58.89
N TYR A 150 -8.44 24.58 -60.07
CA TYR A 150 -7.37 23.63 -60.29
C TYR A 150 -6.38 24.25 -61.29
N ARG A 151 -5.12 24.46 -60.89
CA ARG A 151 -4.08 25.14 -61.71
C ARG A 151 -4.57 26.46 -62.35
N ASP A 152 -5.17 27.32 -61.53
CA ASP A 152 -5.71 28.61 -61.96
C ASP A 152 -6.80 28.55 -63.05
N GLN A 153 -7.47 27.40 -63.19
CA GLN A 153 -8.70 27.28 -63.96
C GLN A 153 -9.87 26.85 -63.07
N PRO A 154 -11.08 27.40 -63.26
CA PRO A 154 -12.23 27.07 -62.42
C PRO A 154 -12.76 25.67 -62.80
N VAL A 155 -13.04 24.84 -61.80
CA VAL A 155 -13.50 23.46 -61.98
C VAL A 155 -14.87 23.16 -61.35
N ALA A 156 -15.19 23.78 -60.22
CA ALA A 156 -16.47 23.61 -59.55
C ALA A 156 -16.87 24.83 -58.74
N PHE A 157 -18.16 24.94 -58.42
CA PHE A 157 -18.68 25.82 -57.37
C PHE A 157 -18.92 25.02 -56.09
N VAL A 158 -18.63 25.64 -54.96
CA VAL A 158 -19.09 25.23 -53.63
C VAL A 158 -20.41 25.95 -53.37
N VAL A 159 -21.51 25.20 -53.34
CA VAL A 159 -22.89 25.73 -53.36
C VAL A 159 -23.74 25.17 -52.23
N PRO A 160 -24.73 25.94 -51.74
CA PRO A 160 -25.53 25.55 -50.58
C PRO A 160 -26.57 24.45 -50.86
N SER A 161 -26.79 24.04 -52.12
CA SER A 161 -27.78 23.01 -52.46
C SER A 161 -27.23 21.58 -52.57
N VAL A 162 -25.98 21.40 -53.01
CA VAL A 162 -25.39 20.08 -53.30
C VAL A 162 -23.91 19.94 -52.90
N LEU A 163 -23.39 20.87 -52.08
CA LEU A 163 -21.97 21.03 -51.71
C LEU A 163 -21.08 21.44 -52.89
N PHE A 164 -20.95 20.58 -53.90
CA PHE A 164 -20.06 20.78 -55.04
C PHE A 164 -20.84 20.60 -56.35
N CYS A 165 -20.70 21.58 -57.26
CA CYS A 165 -21.29 21.53 -58.59
C CYS A 165 -20.21 21.85 -59.64
N PRO A 166 -19.97 20.99 -60.65
CA PRO A 166 -18.98 21.24 -61.69
C PRO A 166 -19.34 22.45 -62.55
N ILE A 167 -18.32 23.14 -63.06
CA ILE A 167 -18.47 24.25 -64.02
C ILE A 167 -18.41 23.71 -65.44
N ARG A 168 -19.20 24.25 -66.38
CA ARG A 168 -19.16 23.80 -67.78
C ARG A 168 -17.76 23.95 -68.38
N GLY A 169 -17.25 22.90 -69.03
CA GLY A 169 -15.96 22.89 -69.71
C GLY A 169 -14.76 22.58 -68.80
N TYR A 170 -14.99 22.23 -67.53
CA TYR A 170 -13.93 21.89 -66.58
C TYR A 170 -13.06 20.70 -67.01
N GLU A 171 -13.59 19.81 -67.86
CA GLU A 171 -12.89 18.64 -68.39
C GLU A 171 -11.59 18.99 -69.13
N ALA A 172 -11.51 20.19 -69.73
CA ALA A 172 -10.33 20.67 -70.41
C ALA A 172 -9.20 21.11 -69.45
N HIS A 173 -9.52 21.27 -68.16
CA HIS A 173 -8.59 21.80 -67.15
C HIS A 173 -7.90 20.72 -66.32
N LEU A 174 -8.40 19.48 -66.34
CA LEU A 174 -7.90 18.37 -65.54
C LEU A 174 -6.78 17.61 -66.26
N ASP A 175 -5.71 17.30 -65.55
CA ASP A 175 -4.57 16.56 -66.09
C ASP A 175 -4.48 15.12 -65.54
N THR A 176 -3.39 14.42 -65.85
CA THR A 176 -3.14 13.04 -65.40
C THR A 176 -2.93 12.88 -63.89
N SER A 177 -2.72 13.94 -63.11
CA SER A 177 -2.59 13.83 -61.65
C SER A 177 -3.92 13.47 -60.97
N VAL A 178 -5.04 13.76 -61.64
CA VAL A 178 -6.38 13.32 -61.23
C VAL A 178 -6.67 11.99 -61.91
N ALA A 179 -6.36 10.89 -61.22
CA ALA A 179 -6.41 9.54 -61.79
C ALA A 179 -7.82 9.02 -62.10
N TRP A 180 -8.86 9.61 -61.49
CA TRP A 180 -10.28 9.24 -61.66
C TRP A 180 -11.00 10.11 -62.71
N ARG A 181 -10.29 10.47 -63.78
CA ARG A 181 -10.87 11.11 -64.95
C ARG A 181 -11.15 10.09 -66.04
N SER A 182 -12.30 10.20 -66.70
CA SER A 182 -12.65 9.40 -67.86
C SER A 182 -11.62 9.59 -68.99
N ARG A 183 -11.21 8.48 -69.60
CA ARG A 183 -10.20 8.49 -70.68
C ARG A 183 -10.73 9.11 -71.97
N ASN A 184 -12.05 9.11 -72.18
CA ASN A 184 -12.68 9.48 -73.45
C ASN A 184 -13.09 10.96 -73.51
N ASP A 185 -13.61 11.50 -72.41
CA ASP A 185 -14.14 12.87 -72.35
C ASP A 185 -13.51 13.72 -71.24
N HIS A 186 -12.50 13.20 -70.53
CA HIS A 186 -11.72 13.89 -69.49
C HIS A 186 -12.51 14.42 -68.30
N ARG A 187 -13.77 14.00 -68.14
CA ARG A 187 -14.61 14.34 -67.00
C ARG A 187 -14.24 13.57 -65.75
N LEU A 188 -14.55 14.14 -64.59
CA LEU A 188 -14.47 13.43 -63.30
C LEU A 188 -15.49 12.29 -63.28
N ASP A 189 -15.10 11.16 -62.74
CA ASP A 189 -15.96 10.00 -62.56
C ASP A 189 -15.72 9.38 -61.17
N ASP A 190 -16.50 8.36 -60.80
CA ASP A 190 -16.45 7.74 -59.47
C ASP A 190 -15.06 7.14 -59.20
N PRO A 191 -14.31 7.62 -58.18
CA PRO A 191 -12.97 7.12 -57.86
C PRO A 191 -12.90 5.62 -57.58
N THR A 192 -14.00 5.00 -57.16
CA THR A 192 -14.07 3.54 -56.95
C THR A 192 -14.01 2.76 -58.27
N ALA A 193 -14.26 3.37 -59.43
CA ALA A 193 -14.09 2.71 -60.72
C ALA A 193 -12.62 2.64 -61.18
N PHE A 194 -11.69 3.30 -60.48
CA PHE A 194 -10.29 3.46 -60.88
C PHE A 194 -9.32 2.75 -59.92
N PRO A 195 -8.12 2.35 -60.39
CA PRO A 195 -7.12 1.68 -59.58
C PRO A 195 -6.31 2.68 -58.73
N LEU A 196 -6.93 3.24 -57.68
CA LEU A 196 -6.23 4.07 -56.68
C LEU A 196 -5.56 3.20 -55.60
N HIS A 197 -4.62 3.77 -54.84
CA HIS A 197 -4.01 3.06 -53.71
C HIS A 197 -5.01 2.94 -52.55
N ALA A 198 -4.86 1.89 -51.74
CA ALA A 198 -5.74 1.65 -50.59
C ALA A 198 -5.73 2.83 -49.59
N GLU A 199 -4.59 3.51 -49.46
CA GLU A 199 -4.43 4.74 -48.66
C GLU A 199 -5.29 5.90 -49.19
N ASP A 200 -5.42 6.05 -50.52
CA ASP A 200 -6.30 7.08 -51.10
C ASP A 200 -7.75 6.83 -50.72
N PHE A 201 -8.21 5.58 -50.82
CA PHE A 201 -9.57 5.20 -50.43
C PHE A 201 -9.82 5.47 -48.94
N ALA A 202 -8.82 5.21 -48.09
CA ALA A 202 -8.93 5.43 -46.65
C ALA A 202 -9.07 6.92 -46.28
N ILE A 203 -8.34 7.81 -46.97
CA ILE A 203 -8.44 9.25 -46.75
C ILE A 203 -9.78 9.80 -47.26
N ILE A 204 -10.24 9.36 -48.45
CA ILE A 204 -11.55 9.77 -48.98
C ILE A 204 -12.68 9.27 -48.06
N GLU A 205 -12.60 8.02 -47.58
CA GLU A 205 -13.58 7.45 -46.64
C GLU A 205 -13.65 8.27 -45.36
N LYS A 206 -12.49 8.57 -44.76
CA LYS A 206 -12.40 9.35 -43.53
C LYS A 206 -13.01 10.74 -43.70
N TYR A 207 -12.76 11.38 -44.83
CA TYR A 207 -13.36 12.66 -45.19
C TYR A 207 -14.88 12.56 -45.36
N CYS A 208 -15.39 11.52 -46.03
CA CYS A 208 -16.83 11.27 -46.16
C CYS A 208 -17.49 11.02 -44.80
N ALA A 209 -16.84 10.28 -43.91
CA ALA A 209 -17.31 10.02 -42.55
C ALA A 209 -17.45 11.32 -41.74
N HIS A 210 -16.47 12.22 -41.86
CA HIS A 210 -16.51 13.57 -41.26
C HIS A 210 -17.68 14.38 -41.80
N LEU A 211 -17.84 14.47 -43.12
CA LEU A 211 -18.95 15.18 -43.74
C LEU A 211 -20.32 14.63 -43.31
N LEU A 212 -20.46 13.30 -43.24
CA LEU A 212 -21.68 12.65 -42.74
C LEU A 212 -21.96 12.99 -41.28
N ASN A 213 -20.95 13.03 -40.43
CA ASN A 213 -21.10 13.36 -39.02
C ASN A 213 -21.58 14.82 -38.85
N GLU A 214 -20.96 15.76 -39.57
CA GLU A 214 -21.34 17.18 -39.53
C GLU A 214 -22.76 17.39 -40.08
N MET A 215 -23.11 16.75 -41.20
CA MET A 215 -24.46 16.82 -41.76
C MET A 215 -25.53 16.24 -40.83
N ARG A 216 -25.23 15.16 -40.12
CA ARG A 216 -26.15 14.55 -39.14
C ARG A 216 -26.32 15.42 -37.90
N THR A 217 -25.23 16.01 -37.42
CA THR A 217 -25.24 16.90 -36.24
C THR A 217 -26.12 18.12 -36.48
N LEU A 218 -26.14 18.62 -37.72
CA LEU A 218 -26.94 19.78 -38.12
C LEU A 218 -28.28 19.41 -38.76
N LYS A 219 -28.72 18.14 -38.70
CA LYS A 219 -29.95 17.67 -39.36
C LYS A 219 -31.19 18.45 -38.92
N GLU A 220 -31.27 18.86 -37.65
CA GLU A 220 -32.38 19.65 -37.11
C GLU A 220 -32.47 21.07 -37.68
N GLN A 221 -31.38 21.58 -38.28
CA GLN A 221 -31.31 22.90 -38.91
C GLN A 221 -31.52 22.84 -40.43
N ALA A 222 -32.01 21.71 -40.95
CA ALA A 222 -32.27 21.54 -42.38
C ALA A 222 -33.35 22.52 -42.86
N ASN A 223 -33.10 23.14 -44.02
CA ASN A 223 -34.11 23.95 -44.72
C ASN A 223 -35.00 23.06 -45.60
N ASP A 224 -34.43 21.98 -46.15
CA ASP A 224 -35.12 20.95 -46.92
C ASP A 224 -34.69 19.56 -46.40
N PRO A 225 -35.42 19.00 -45.41
CA PRO A 225 -35.05 17.74 -44.76
C PRO A 225 -34.97 16.55 -45.72
N ASP A 226 -35.89 16.48 -46.69
CA ASP A 226 -35.95 15.40 -47.67
C ASP A 226 -34.73 15.42 -48.59
N ARG A 227 -34.32 16.61 -49.06
CA ARG A 227 -33.10 16.74 -49.87
C ARG A 227 -31.83 16.45 -49.09
N LEU A 228 -31.74 16.91 -47.85
CA LEU A 228 -30.61 16.60 -46.99
C LEU A 228 -30.50 15.09 -46.77
N GLU A 229 -31.62 14.40 -46.55
CA GLU A 229 -31.65 12.95 -46.34
C GLU A 229 -31.23 12.17 -47.60
N LYS A 230 -31.68 12.59 -48.79
CA LYS A 230 -31.19 12.03 -50.06
C LYS A 230 -29.68 12.18 -50.22
N LEU A 231 -29.13 13.36 -49.92
CA LEU A 231 -27.70 13.62 -50.04
C LEU A 231 -26.87 12.85 -49.00
N ILE A 232 -27.36 12.73 -47.76
CA ILE A 232 -26.78 11.86 -46.72
C ILE A 232 -26.78 10.40 -47.20
N SER A 233 -27.84 9.93 -47.86
CA SER A 233 -27.90 8.59 -48.43
C SER A 233 -26.84 8.38 -49.50
N LEU A 234 -26.73 9.28 -50.48
CA LEU A 234 -25.73 9.20 -51.55
C LEU A 234 -24.29 9.21 -51.01
N LEU A 235 -24.02 10.01 -49.98
CA LEU A 235 -22.71 10.07 -49.33
C LEU A 235 -22.42 8.81 -48.48
N LYS A 236 -23.42 8.25 -47.81
CA LYS A 236 -23.31 6.99 -47.08
C LYS A 236 -23.06 5.80 -48.02
N ASP A 237 -23.72 5.78 -49.17
CA ASP A 237 -23.48 4.77 -50.20
C ASP A 237 -22.06 4.88 -50.75
N TYR A 238 -21.56 6.11 -50.90
CA TYR A 238 -20.17 6.34 -51.31
C TYR A 238 -19.18 5.88 -50.24
N GLN A 239 -19.39 6.24 -48.96
CA GLN A 239 -18.58 5.78 -47.84
C GLN A 239 -18.53 4.24 -47.77
N THR A 240 -19.68 3.58 -47.94
CA THR A 240 -19.79 2.11 -47.92
C THR A 240 -19.00 1.47 -49.06
N ALA A 241 -19.07 2.05 -50.27
CA ALA A 241 -18.29 1.61 -51.41
C ALA A 241 -16.78 1.76 -51.16
N LEU A 242 -16.35 2.85 -50.52
CA LEU A 242 -14.95 3.12 -50.17
C LEU A 242 -14.42 2.14 -49.10
N LEU A 243 -15.20 1.87 -48.04
CA LEU A 243 -14.84 0.93 -46.96
C LEU A 243 -14.49 -0.47 -47.47
N SER A 244 -15.13 -0.93 -48.56
CA SER A 244 -14.80 -2.22 -49.16
C SER A 244 -13.39 -2.28 -49.80
N ARG A 245 -12.76 -1.11 -50.01
CA ARG A 245 -11.47 -0.93 -50.68
C ARG A 245 -10.40 -0.29 -49.78
N THR A 246 -10.74 0.05 -48.54
CA THR A 246 -9.76 0.49 -47.54
C THR A 246 -8.92 -0.69 -47.05
N PRO A 247 -7.70 -0.46 -46.54
CA PRO A 247 -6.92 -1.50 -45.88
C PRO A 247 -7.72 -2.14 -44.75
N LYS A 248 -7.57 -3.46 -44.56
CA LYS A 248 -8.16 -4.18 -43.42
C LYS A 248 -7.53 -3.79 -42.09
N GLU A 249 -6.32 -3.25 -42.12
CA GLU A 249 -5.57 -2.79 -40.96
C GLU A 249 -6.02 -1.37 -40.56
N PRO A 250 -6.16 -1.07 -39.25
CA PRO A 250 -6.54 0.25 -38.79
C PRO A 250 -5.45 1.27 -39.17
N LEU A 251 -5.80 2.42 -39.73
CA LEU A 251 -4.89 3.52 -40.05
C LEU A 251 -5.06 4.68 -39.07
N SER A 252 -3.96 5.36 -38.73
CA SER A 252 -3.97 6.57 -37.90
C SER A 252 -4.01 7.81 -38.78
N PHE A 253 -4.92 8.73 -38.45
CA PHE A 253 -5.15 9.95 -39.21
C PHE A 253 -4.96 11.17 -38.31
N LYS A 254 -4.25 12.17 -38.84
CA LYS A 254 -4.17 13.50 -38.24
C LYS A 254 -5.16 14.43 -38.95
N GLN A 255 -6.02 15.06 -38.17
CA GLN A 255 -6.94 16.08 -38.66
C GLN A 255 -6.23 17.44 -38.69
N GLU A 256 -6.36 18.17 -39.80
CA GLU A 256 -5.73 19.48 -39.98
C GLU A 256 -6.68 20.44 -40.72
N PRO A 257 -6.61 21.76 -40.48
CA PRO A 257 -7.37 22.72 -41.26
C PRO A 257 -6.85 22.80 -42.70
N ASN A 258 -7.75 22.95 -43.67
CA ASN A 258 -7.43 23.26 -45.05
C ASN A 258 -7.39 24.78 -45.29
N GLY A 259 -6.63 25.19 -46.30
CA GLY A 259 -6.40 26.60 -46.64
C GLY A 259 -7.49 27.24 -47.51
N PHE A 260 -8.69 26.66 -47.58
CA PHE A 260 -9.74 27.11 -48.49
C PHE A 260 -10.49 28.34 -47.96
N GLN A 261 -10.65 29.34 -48.84
CA GLN A 261 -11.60 30.44 -48.69
C GLN A 261 -13.02 29.93 -48.98
N LEU A 262 -13.78 29.66 -47.92
CA LEU A 262 -15.16 29.15 -47.96
C LEU A 262 -16.14 30.20 -47.39
N PRO A 263 -17.45 30.10 -47.72
CA PRO A 263 -18.46 30.99 -47.14
C PRO A 263 -18.42 30.95 -45.61
N GLN A 264 -18.74 32.06 -44.94
CA GLN A 264 -18.64 32.16 -43.48
C GLN A 264 -19.79 31.47 -42.72
N GLN A 265 -20.68 30.78 -43.45
CA GLN A 265 -21.84 30.10 -42.89
C GLN A 265 -21.41 28.85 -42.09
N PRO A 266 -22.07 28.53 -40.94
CA PRO A 266 -21.56 27.57 -39.94
C PRO A 266 -21.15 26.19 -40.48
N PHE A 267 -21.95 25.62 -41.39
CA PHE A 267 -21.70 24.30 -41.96
C PHE A 267 -20.34 24.21 -42.67
N TYR A 268 -19.95 25.23 -43.45
CA TYR A 268 -18.69 25.20 -44.20
C TYR A 268 -17.48 25.25 -43.26
N GLY A 269 -17.61 25.94 -42.12
CA GLY A 269 -16.56 26.06 -41.11
C GLY A 269 -16.21 24.76 -40.38
N GLY A 270 -17.20 23.89 -40.14
CA GLY A 270 -17.00 22.56 -39.51
C GLY A 270 -16.71 21.46 -40.53
N ALA A 271 -17.53 21.37 -41.58
CA ALA A 271 -17.50 20.25 -42.53
C ALA A 271 -16.40 20.38 -43.59
N LEU A 272 -16.25 21.57 -44.18
CA LEU A 272 -15.44 21.76 -45.39
C LEU A 272 -14.09 22.44 -45.14
N LYS A 273 -13.80 22.97 -43.94
CA LYS A 273 -12.47 23.51 -43.56
C LYS A 273 -11.49 22.47 -43.02
N GLN A 274 -11.88 21.21 -42.88
CA GLN A 274 -11.01 20.16 -42.34
C GLN A 274 -10.45 19.29 -43.47
N THR A 275 -9.28 18.69 -43.26
CA THR A 275 -8.69 17.66 -44.12
C THR A 275 -7.95 16.63 -43.23
N PHE A 276 -7.60 15.48 -43.81
CA PHE A 276 -6.99 14.37 -43.08
C PHE A 276 -5.69 13.93 -43.76
N ALA A 277 -4.64 13.71 -42.96
CA ALA A 277 -3.37 13.16 -43.40
C ALA A 277 -3.07 11.86 -42.65
N LEU A 278 -2.41 10.90 -43.32
CA LEU A 278 -1.92 9.69 -42.68
C LEU A 278 -0.73 10.01 -41.77
N GLU A 279 -0.73 9.48 -40.56
CA GLU A 279 0.44 9.58 -39.68
C GLU A 279 1.54 8.61 -40.15
N ALA A 280 2.77 9.11 -40.29
CA ALA A 280 3.91 8.29 -40.65
C ALA A 280 4.19 7.26 -39.54
N ARG A 281 4.09 5.96 -39.87
CA ARG A 281 4.49 4.87 -38.97
C ARG A 281 6.01 4.70 -39.00
N VAL A 282 6.61 4.57 -37.83
CA VAL A 282 7.97 4.06 -37.68
C VAL A 282 7.96 2.59 -38.09
N ARG A 283 8.88 2.19 -38.97
CA ARG A 283 9.01 0.79 -39.43
C ARG A 283 10.09 0.06 -38.66
N TYR A 284 9.82 -1.17 -38.22
CA TYR A 284 10.78 -2.05 -37.55
C TYR A 284 10.28 -3.50 -37.64
N GLY A 285 11.21 -4.47 -37.66
CA GLY A 285 10.92 -5.91 -37.73
C GLY A 285 11.38 -6.70 -36.50
N GLY A 286 12.03 -6.05 -35.53
CA GLY A 286 12.63 -6.67 -34.34
C GLY A 286 12.16 -6.07 -33.02
N GLY A 287 10.91 -5.61 -32.94
CA GLY A 287 10.36 -4.94 -31.77
C GLY A 287 10.05 -5.92 -30.63
N LEU A 288 10.52 -5.65 -29.41
CA LEU A 288 10.16 -6.39 -28.21
C LEU A 288 9.01 -5.68 -27.48
N PRO A 289 7.85 -6.33 -27.30
CA PRO A 289 6.77 -5.74 -26.53
C PRO A 289 7.17 -5.63 -25.06
N VAL A 290 7.01 -4.44 -24.49
CA VAL A 290 7.17 -4.21 -23.04
C VAL A 290 6.00 -4.86 -22.31
N ARG A 291 6.21 -5.39 -21.10
CA ARG A 291 5.12 -6.00 -20.32
C ARG A 291 4.24 -4.93 -19.66
N GLU A 292 2.96 -5.24 -19.44
CA GLU A 292 2.10 -4.40 -18.60
C GLU A 292 2.57 -4.48 -17.13
N PRO A 293 2.52 -3.38 -16.34
CA PRO A 293 2.03 -2.03 -16.63
C PRO A 293 3.15 -1.03 -16.96
N LEU A 294 4.17 -1.41 -17.74
CA LEU A 294 5.30 -0.52 -18.08
C LEU A 294 5.16 0.15 -19.47
N ARG A 295 4.15 -0.23 -20.25
CA ARG A 295 3.98 0.18 -21.65
C ARG A 295 3.69 1.67 -21.84
N ASP A 296 3.13 2.32 -20.83
CA ASP A 296 2.88 3.76 -20.82
C ASP A 296 4.16 4.58 -20.65
N LEU A 297 5.22 3.99 -20.07
CA LEU A 297 6.52 4.64 -19.90
C LEU A 297 7.49 4.35 -21.06
N ILE A 298 7.47 3.13 -21.61
CA ILE A 298 8.33 2.71 -22.73
C ILE A 298 7.48 2.01 -23.79
N LYS A 299 7.53 2.49 -25.04
CA LYS A 299 6.68 1.96 -26.13
C LYS A 299 7.10 0.57 -26.60
N GLY A 300 8.39 0.23 -26.49
CA GLY A 300 8.93 -1.05 -26.94
C GLY A 300 10.45 -1.12 -26.85
N GLY A 301 10.99 -2.34 -26.91
CA GLY A 301 12.41 -2.57 -27.17
C GLY A 301 12.66 -2.77 -28.67
N ILE A 302 13.83 -2.42 -29.20
CA ILE A 302 14.23 -2.73 -30.59
C ILE A 302 15.52 -3.55 -30.54
N LEU A 303 15.47 -4.80 -30.99
CA LEU A 303 16.66 -5.63 -31.09
C LEU A 303 17.53 -5.21 -32.28
N ILE A 304 18.77 -4.86 -31.99
CA ILE A 304 19.80 -4.50 -32.97
C ILE A 304 20.93 -5.51 -32.82
N ASP A 305 20.85 -6.63 -33.54
CA ASP A 305 21.84 -7.71 -33.44
C ASP A 305 22.20 -8.24 -34.84
N PRO A 306 23.50 -8.49 -35.13
CA PRO A 306 23.92 -9.10 -36.39
C PRO A 306 23.25 -10.45 -36.67
N GLN A 307 22.88 -11.21 -35.64
CA GLN A 307 22.26 -12.54 -35.79
C GLN A 307 20.74 -12.48 -36.00
N LEU A 308 20.12 -11.29 -35.97
CA LEU A 308 18.66 -11.14 -36.03
C LEU A 308 18.05 -11.74 -37.31
N GLY A 309 18.71 -11.61 -38.46
CA GLY A 309 18.27 -12.24 -39.72
C GLY A 309 18.25 -13.77 -39.64
N GLN A 310 19.23 -14.36 -38.96
CA GLN A 310 19.29 -15.82 -38.74
C GLN A 310 18.15 -16.28 -37.82
N TRP A 311 17.91 -15.56 -36.71
CA TRP A 311 16.84 -15.90 -35.77
C TRP A 311 15.44 -15.78 -36.38
N LEU A 312 15.23 -14.79 -37.24
CA LEU A 312 13.96 -14.59 -37.96
C LEU A 312 13.82 -15.46 -39.22
N SER A 313 14.88 -16.18 -39.61
CA SER A 313 14.95 -16.95 -40.86
C SER A 313 14.60 -16.11 -42.10
N CYS A 314 15.11 -14.88 -42.16
CA CYS A 314 14.91 -13.96 -43.29
C CYS A 314 16.21 -13.25 -43.71
N PRO A 315 16.36 -12.87 -44.99
CA PRO A 315 17.52 -12.14 -45.47
C PRO A 315 17.72 -10.81 -44.73
N GLU A 316 18.97 -10.41 -44.51
CA GLU A 316 19.32 -9.19 -43.75
C GLU A 316 18.81 -7.90 -44.42
N SER A 317 18.65 -7.90 -45.75
CA SER A 317 18.06 -6.80 -46.51
C SER A 317 16.55 -6.63 -46.27
N GLU A 318 15.87 -7.67 -45.77
CA GLU A 318 14.43 -7.65 -45.44
C GLU A 318 14.18 -7.33 -43.96
N VAL A 319 15.21 -7.43 -43.10
CA VAL A 319 15.12 -7.08 -41.68
C VAL A 319 15.25 -5.57 -41.50
N VAL A 320 14.13 -4.87 -41.37
CA VAL A 320 14.12 -3.44 -41.05
C VAL A 320 14.41 -3.26 -39.56
N LEU A 321 15.47 -2.52 -39.23
CA LEU A 321 15.82 -2.18 -37.84
C LEU A 321 15.10 -0.91 -37.37
N TRP A 322 15.14 0.14 -38.18
CA TRP A 322 14.48 1.41 -37.88
C TRP A 322 14.24 2.25 -39.14
N ASP A 323 12.98 2.57 -39.42
CA ASP A 323 12.50 3.29 -40.60
C ASP A 323 12.93 2.64 -41.93
N HIS A 324 14.00 3.15 -42.55
CA HIS A 324 14.56 2.67 -43.82
C HIS A 324 15.90 1.96 -43.65
N ILE A 325 16.41 1.88 -42.41
CA ILE A 325 17.69 1.25 -42.10
C ILE A 325 17.44 -0.25 -41.86
N THR A 326 18.05 -1.09 -42.70
CA THR A 326 17.98 -2.55 -42.62
C THR A 326 19.20 -3.10 -41.89
N LEU A 327 19.17 -4.40 -41.57
CA LEU A 327 20.32 -5.08 -40.97
C LEU A 327 21.54 -5.08 -41.92
N ASP A 328 21.33 -5.21 -43.23
CA ASP A 328 22.38 -5.10 -44.25
C ASP A 328 23.05 -3.70 -44.24
N HIS A 329 22.27 -2.62 -44.15
CA HIS A 329 22.82 -1.27 -44.01
C HIS A 329 23.71 -1.13 -42.76
N LEU A 330 23.30 -1.73 -41.63
CA LEU A 330 24.07 -1.69 -40.39
C LEU A 330 25.40 -2.46 -40.49
N GLN A 331 25.42 -3.61 -41.19
CA GLN A 331 26.65 -4.37 -41.40
C GLN A 331 27.65 -3.61 -42.28
N GLN A 332 27.16 -2.91 -43.30
CA GLN A 332 27.99 -2.10 -44.20
C GLN A 332 28.51 -0.83 -43.51
N GLN A 333 27.71 -0.22 -42.63
CA GLN A 333 28.06 1.00 -41.91
C GLN A 333 27.71 0.91 -40.41
N PRO A 334 28.61 0.36 -39.57
CA PRO A 334 28.36 0.18 -38.13
C PRO A 334 28.07 1.48 -37.36
N SER A 335 28.52 2.65 -37.86
CA SER A 335 28.26 3.95 -37.23
C SER A 335 26.78 4.33 -37.21
N LEU A 336 25.93 3.69 -38.03
CA LEU A 336 24.49 3.89 -38.03
C LEU A 336 23.82 3.42 -36.73
N ALA A 337 24.47 2.54 -35.95
CA ALA A 337 23.94 2.05 -34.68
C ALA A 337 23.58 3.18 -33.72
N ASP A 338 24.44 4.19 -33.58
CA ASP A 338 24.22 5.29 -32.63
C ASP A 338 23.14 6.26 -33.09
N ASP A 339 22.98 6.42 -34.41
CA ASP A 339 21.88 7.19 -35.01
C ASP A 339 20.53 6.50 -34.77
N ILE A 340 20.45 5.17 -34.97
CA ILE A 340 19.25 4.38 -34.61
C ILE A 340 18.95 4.53 -33.11
N LYS A 341 19.95 4.39 -32.24
CA LYS A 341 19.80 4.52 -30.78
C LYS A 341 19.24 5.87 -30.35
N GLN A 342 19.61 6.97 -31.03
CA GLN A 342 19.11 8.30 -30.71
C GLN A 342 17.68 8.50 -31.25
N ARG A 343 17.43 8.16 -32.51
CA ARG A 343 16.10 8.31 -33.14
C ARG A 343 15.04 7.44 -32.47
N ALA A 344 15.40 6.22 -32.07
CA ALA A 344 14.51 5.33 -31.33
C ALA A 344 14.19 5.87 -29.93
N ALA A 345 15.20 6.40 -29.22
CA ALA A 345 15.00 6.99 -27.90
C ALA A 345 14.09 8.24 -27.94
N ASP A 346 14.24 9.09 -28.96
CA ASP A 346 13.38 10.27 -29.17
C ASP A 346 11.91 9.91 -29.46
N LYS A 347 11.64 8.65 -29.85
CA LYS A 347 10.29 8.11 -30.06
C LYS A 347 9.81 7.21 -28.91
N GLY A 348 10.58 7.07 -27.83
CA GLY A 348 10.23 6.26 -26.66
C GLY A 348 10.54 4.76 -26.77
N TYR A 349 11.46 4.35 -27.65
CA TYR A 349 11.88 2.96 -27.84
C TYR A 349 13.30 2.70 -27.30
N LEU A 350 13.47 1.57 -26.61
CA LEU A 350 14.75 1.13 -26.04
C LEU A 350 15.48 0.18 -26.99
N THR A 351 16.60 0.60 -27.55
CA THR A 351 17.47 -0.26 -28.37
C THR A 351 18.30 -1.23 -27.53
N LEU A 352 18.35 -2.50 -27.90
CA LEU A 352 19.03 -3.59 -27.17
C LEU A 352 19.75 -4.55 -28.11
N THR A 353 20.81 -5.17 -27.62
CA THR A 353 21.51 -6.30 -28.25
C THR A 353 21.29 -7.58 -27.43
N ALA A 354 21.66 -8.76 -27.94
CA ALA A 354 21.61 -9.97 -27.10
C ALA A 354 22.51 -9.86 -25.85
N ASN A 355 23.65 -9.16 -25.95
CA ASN A 355 24.56 -8.93 -24.83
C ASN A 355 23.96 -8.03 -23.72
N ASP A 356 22.94 -7.23 -24.04
CA ASP A 356 22.24 -6.41 -23.04
C ASP A 356 21.23 -7.22 -22.22
N LEU A 357 20.96 -8.47 -22.60
CA LEU A 357 20.04 -9.37 -21.91
C LEU A 357 20.75 -10.44 -21.07
N PHE A 358 21.99 -10.82 -21.44
CA PHE A 358 22.79 -11.82 -20.73
C PHE A 358 23.93 -11.20 -19.90
N THR A 359 24.28 -11.81 -18.77
CA THR A 359 25.49 -11.47 -18.01
C THR A 359 26.75 -12.02 -18.69
N ASN A 360 27.93 -11.54 -18.30
CA ASN A 360 29.19 -12.01 -18.86
C ASN A 360 29.67 -13.31 -18.23
N ASP A 361 29.26 -13.56 -16.99
CA ASP A 361 29.71 -14.67 -16.17
C ASP A 361 28.53 -15.61 -15.86
N LEU A 362 28.83 -16.91 -15.76
CA LEU A 362 27.87 -17.94 -15.37
C LEU A 362 28.27 -18.50 -14.00
N CYS A 363 27.34 -18.48 -13.04
CA CYS A 363 27.57 -18.95 -11.67
C CYS A 363 26.69 -20.16 -11.36
N ARG A 364 27.32 -21.21 -10.83
CA ARG A 364 26.66 -22.39 -10.28
C ARG A 364 26.90 -22.46 -8.77
N VAL A 365 25.83 -22.38 -7.99
CA VAL A 365 25.89 -22.43 -6.53
C VAL A 365 26.12 -23.89 -6.06
N PRO A 366 27.09 -24.14 -5.16
CA PRO A 366 27.35 -25.46 -4.61
C PRO A 366 26.24 -25.90 -3.65
N ASP A 367 25.95 -27.21 -3.69
CA ASP A 367 25.08 -28.02 -2.82
C ASP A 367 23.70 -27.47 -2.40
N ARG A 368 23.20 -26.44 -3.08
CA ARG A 368 21.91 -25.79 -2.82
C ARG A 368 21.16 -25.52 -4.13
N GLU A 369 19.85 -25.65 -4.08
CA GLU A 369 18.96 -25.24 -5.16
C GLU A 369 18.26 -23.92 -4.82
N ILE A 370 17.84 -23.21 -5.85
CA ILE A 370 17.08 -21.96 -5.81
C ILE A 370 15.62 -22.32 -6.11
N PRO A 371 14.72 -22.31 -5.11
CA PRO A 371 13.33 -22.76 -5.27
C PRO A 371 12.52 -21.97 -6.30
N GLY A 372 12.91 -20.72 -6.56
CA GLY A 372 12.24 -19.83 -7.51
C GLY A 372 12.51 -20.16 -8.98
N HIS A 373 13.39 -21.12 -9.28
CA HIS A 373 13.67 -21.58 -10.65
C HIS A 373 12.92 -22.89 -10.97
N GLN A 374 12.83 -23.25 -12.25
CA GLN A 374 12.13 -24.48 -12.66
C GLN A 374 12.77 -25.74 -12.05
N LYS A 375 11.91 -26.66 -11.57
CA LYS A 375 12.31 -28.00 -11.14
C LYS A 375 12.49 -28.90 -12.36
N GLY A 376 13.67 -28.90 -12.96
CA GLY A 376 14.03 -29.79 -14.06
C GLY A 376 15.35 -29.40 -14.74
N ILE A 377 16.24 -30.38 -14.92
CA ILE A 377 17.52 -30.28 -15.64
C ILE A 377 18.51 -29.26 -15.04
N GLY A 378 18.87 -29.38 -13.77
CA GLY A 378 20.07 -28.73 -13.20
C GLY A 378 20.08 -27.20 -13.12
N ILE A 379 19.13 -26.48 -13.73
CA ILE A 379 19.03 -25.01 -13.75
C ILE A 379 18.87 -24.45 -12.34
N GLY A 380 18.18 -25.17 -11.44
CA GLY A 380 17.95 -24.72 -10.07
C GLY A 380 19.21 -24.47 -9.25
N ARG A 381 20.39 -24.87 -9.72
CA ARG A 381 21.68 -24.56 -9.08
C ARG A 381 22.41 -23.38 -9.71
N PHE A 382 21.88 -22.79 -10.79
CA PHE A 382 22.49 -21.66 -11.47
C PHE A 382 21.79 -20.35 -11.09
N VAL A 383 22.56 -19.31 -10.85
CA VAL A 383 22.02 -17.95 -10.94
C VAL A 383 21.72 -17.71 -12.41
N LEU A 384 20.49 -17.29 -12.76
CA LEU A 384 20.13 -17.14 -14.18
C LEU A 384 21.01 -16.06 -14.77
N PRO A 385 21.80 -16.34 -15.83
CA PRO A 385 22.77 -15.39 -16.38
C PRO A 385 22.10 -14.30 -17.23
N LEU A 386 21.07 -13.67 -16.67
CA LEU A 386 20.23 -12.65 -17.27
C LEU A 386 20.45 -11.33 -16.54
N ARG A 387 20.39 -10.23 -17.30
CA ARG A 387 20.42 -8.86 -16.76
C ARG A 387 19.01 -8.41 -16.38
N ALA A 388 18.93 -7.37 -15.53
CA ALA A 388 17.65 -6.80 -15.09
C ALA A 388 16.78 -6.24 -16.24
N THR A 389 17.38 -5.92 -17.39
CA THR A 389 16.69 -5.52 -18.63
C THR A 389 15.59 -6.48 -19.07
N VAL A 390 15.78 -7.79 -18.85
CA VAL A 390 14.79 -8.81 -19.23
C VAL A 390 13.46 -8.57 -18.51
N LEU A 391 13.48 -8.01 -17.29
CA LEU A 391 12.29 -7.69 -16.50
C LEU A 391 11.46 -6.53 -17.06
N LEU A 392 11.93 -5.85 -18.11
CA LEU A 392 11.11 -4.88 -18.85
C LEU A 392 10.14 -5.57 -19.83
N PHE A 393 10.48 -6.78 -20.27
CA PHE A 393 9.79 -7.48 -21.35
C PHE A 393 9.11 -8.76 -20.90
N LEU A 394 9.67 -9.44 -19.89
CA LEU A 394 9.18 -10.74 -19.41
C LEU A 394 8.88 -10.69 -17.91
N SER A 395 7.78 -11.32 -17.51
CA SER A 395 7.52 -11.62 -16.09
C SER A 395 8.41 -12.77 -15.60
N PRO A 396 8.63 -12.92 -14.28
CA PRO A 396 9.34 -14.07 -13.73
C PRO A 396 8.75 -15.42 -14.17
N GLU A 397 7.44 -15.53 -14.36
CA GLU A 397 6.78 -16.74 -14.86
C GLU A 397 7.13 -17.02 -16.32
N GLU A 398 7.16 -15.98 -17.16
CA GLU A 398 7.59 -16.11 -18.55
C GLU A 398 9.06 -16.46 -18.65
N ILE A 399 9.93 -15.87 -17.81
CA ILE A 399 11.35 -16.22 -17.74
C ILE A 399 11.50 -17.69 -17.38
N ARG A 400 10.79 -18.17 -16.34
CA ARG A 400 10.81 -19.59 -15.98
C ARG A 400 10.42 -20.46 -17.17
N ALA A 401 9.36 -20.12 -17.89
CA ALA A 401 8.84 -20.94 -18.99
C ALA A 401 9.69 -20.90 -20.27
N ARG A 402 10.46 -19.82 -20.50
CA ARG A 402 11.13 -19.53 -21.79
C ARG A 402 12.65 -19.56 -21.72
N PHE A 403 13.23 -19.68 -20.53
CA PHE A 403 14.68 -19.78 -20.33
C PHE A 403 15.11 -21.24 -20.16
N SER A 404 16.23 -21.62 -20.78
CA SER A 404 16.83 -22.94 -20.61
C SER A 404 18.35 -22.90 -20.65
N LEU A 405 18.98 -23.91 -20.05
CA LEU A 405 20.42 -24.15 -20.12
C LEU A 405 20.68 -25.49 -20.84
N ARG A 406 21.60 -25.48 -21.81
CA ARG A 406 22.10 -26.68 -22.47
C ARG A 406 23.59 -26.85 -22.17
N THR A 407 24.00 -28.04 -21.75
CA THR A 407 25.41 -28.35 -21.47
C THR A 407 25.98 -29.24 -22.55
N GLU A 408 27.04 -28.77 -23.22
CA GLU A 408 27.76 -29.50 -24.26
C GLU A 408 29.24 -29.62 -23.85
N GLY A 409 29.59 -30.75 -23.21
CA GLY A 409 30.92 -30.95 -22.63
C GLY A 409 31.19 -29.98 -21.48
N ALA A 410 32.21 -29.13 -21.63
CA ALA A 410 32.57 -28.10 -20.65
C ALA A 410 31.87 -26.74 -20.90
N LYS A 411 31.18 -26.59 -22.03
CA LYS A 411 30.48 -25.34 -22.39
C LYS A 411 29.02 -25.40 -21.97
N VAL A 412 28.49 -24.28 -21.53
CA VAL A 412 27.06 -24.13 -21.21
C VAL A 412 26.47 -23.04 -22.09
N THR A 413 25.41 -23.37 -22.82
CA THR A 413 24.65 -22.43 -23.65
C THR A 413 23.39 -22.03 -22.90
N ALA A 414 23.23 -20.73 -22.64
CA ALA A 414 22.02 -20.16 -22.10
C ALA A 414 21.11 -19.68 -23.22
N GLU A 415 19.85 -20.05 -23.18
CA GLU A 415 18.88 -19.76 -24.23
C GLU A 415 17.62 -19.11 -23.68
N LEU A 416 17.17 -18.05 -24.34
CA LEU A 416 15.96 -17.33 -23.99
C LEU A 416 15.07 -17.19 -25.22
N GLN A 417 13.86 -17.74 -25.14
CA GLN A 417 12.85 -17.57 -26.18
C GLN A 417 12.12 -16.23 -26.00
N LEU A 418 12.13 -15.41 -27.05
CA LEU A 418 11.46 -14.10 -27.11
C LEU A 418 10.44 -14.06 -28.26
N TYR A 419 9.51 -13.13 -28.18
CA TYR A 419 8.55 -12.85 -29.24
C TYR A 419 8.80 -11.44 -29.76
N VAL A 420 9.31 -11.33 -30.99
CA VAL A 420 9.48 -10.03 -31.65
C VAL A 420 8.24 -9.69 -32.46
N GLN A 421 7.97 -8.40 -32.59
CA GLN A 421 6.85 -7.83 -33.33
C GLN A 421 7.36 -6.86 -34.39
N ASP A 422 6.70 -6.86 -35.54
CA ASP A 422 6.88 -5.83 -36.56
C ASP A 422 6.01 -4.59 -36.29
N GLU A 423 6.07 -3.58 -37.17
CA GLU A 423 5.26 -2.36 -37.05
C GLU A 423 3.74 -2.60 -37.13
N ARG A 424 3.33 -3.81 -37.52
CA ARG A 424 1.93 -4.22 -37.70
C ARG A 424 1.44 -5.06 -36.51
N GLY A 425 2.30 -5.32 -35.52
CA GLY A 425 2.02 -6.15 -34.37
C GLY A 425 2.03 -7.65 -34.67
N GLN A 426 2.52 -8.07 -35.84
CA GLN A 426 2.70 -9.49 -36.15
C GLN A 426 3.84 -10.03 -35.30
N SER A 427 3.56 -11.04 -34.48
CA SER A 427 4.56 -11.61 -33.59
C SER A 427 5.20 -12.87 -34.16
N LYS A 428 6.53 -12.97 -34.05
CA LYS A 428 7.32 -14.16 -34.41
C LYS A 428 8.20 -14.58 -33.22
N PRO A 429 8.26 -15.87 -32.89
CA PRO A 429 9.18 -16.36 -31.87
C PRO A 429 10.63 -16.36 -32.41
N ILE A 430 11.57 -15.97 -31.57
CA ILE A 430 13.01 -16.10 -31.78
C ILE A 430 13.65 -16.73 -30.55
N VAL A 431 14.81 -17.36 -30.71
CA VAL A 431 15.61 -17.88 -29.60
C VAL A 431 16.97 -17.21 -29.65
N ILE A 432 17.26 -16.39 -28.64
CA ILE A 432 18.60 -15.81 -28.46
C ILE A 432 19.42 -16.71 -27.54
N SER A 433 20.72 -16.80 -27.78
CA SER A 433 21.61 -17.69 -27.04
C SER A 433 22.96 -17.08 -26.74
N LYS A 434 23.55 -17.41 -25.58
CA LYS A 434 24.93 -17.07 -25.23
C LYS A 434 25.67 -18.30 -24.72
N VAL A 435 26.88 -18.52 -25.23
CA VAL A 435 27.75 -19.65 -24.84
C VAL A 435 28.74 -19.18 -23.77
N TYR A 436 28.84 -19.94 -22.69
CA TYR A 436 29.78 -19.74 -21.59
C TYR A 436 30.82 -20.86 -21.58
N ASP A 437 32.09 -20.47 -21.67
CA ASP A 437 33.23 -21.39 -21.64
C ASP A 437 33.73 -21.68 -20.21
N THR A 438 33.40 -20.81 -19.25
CA THR A 438 33.81 -20.90 -17.85
C THR A 438 32.58 -20.83 -16.95
N ILE A 439 32.54 -21.70 -15.94
CA ILE A 439 31.52 -21.72 -14.91
C ILE A 439 32.19 -21.41 -13.57
N HIS A 440 31.70 -20.39 -12.87
CA HIS A 440 32.13 -20.12 -11.50
C HIS A 440 31.33 -21.00 -10.55
N ASP A 441 31.94 -22.03 -9.97
CA ASP A 441 31.29 -22.99 -9.07
C ASP A 441 31.84 -23.00 -7.64
N THR A 442 32.76 -22.09 -7.35
CA THR A 442 33.35 -21.88 -6.01
C THR A 442 32.64 -20.77 -5.21
N ILE A 443 31.62 -20.14 -5.78
CA ILE A 443 30.91 -19.02 -5.15
C ILE A 443 29.84 -19.62 -4.25
N GLU A 444 30.01 -19.42 -2.94
CA GLU A 444 29.11 -19.99 -1.94
C GLU A 444 27.78 -19.22 -1.88
N PRO A 445 26.67 -19.88 -1.52
CA PRO A 445 25.46 -19.17 -1.15
C PRO A 445 25.72 -18.32 0.11
N PRO A 446 25.05 -17.17 0.26
CA PRO A 446 25.15 -16.35 1.46
C PRO A 446 24.69 -17.15 2.70
N THR A 447 25.22 -16.81 3.87
CA THR A 447 24.78 -17.35 5.17
C THR A 447 23.27 -17.27 5.37
N ALA A 448 22.66 -16.16 4.95
CA ALA A 448 21.21 -16.00 4.90
C ALA A 448 20.83 -15.14 3.69
N LEU A 449 19.82 -15.56 2.93
CA LEU A 449 19.13 -14.73 1.94
C LEU A 449 17.65 -15.09 1.97
N SER A 450 16.84 -14.20 2.51
CA SER A 450 15.44 -14.53 2.83
C SER A 450 14.52 -13.33 2.72
N ILE A 451 13.24 -13.60 2.47
CA ILE A 451 12.19 -12.59 2.31
C ILE A 451 11.09 -12.79 3.32
N TRP A 452 10.50 -11.69 3.77
CA TRP A 452 9.35 -11.68 4.65
C TRP A 452 8.33 -10.62 4.19
N PRO A 453 7.02 -10.88 4.27
CA PRO A 453 6.40 -12.15 4.66
C PRO A 453 6.24 -13.13 3.47
N ASN A 454 5.68 -14.31 3.74
CA ASN A 454 5.53 -15.39 2.77
C ASN A 454 4.20 -15.39 1.97
N PHE A 455 3.54 -14.24 1.85
CA PHE A 455 2.25 -14.10 1.17
C PHE A 455 2.21 -12.84 0.31
N LYS A 456 1.23 -12.79 -0.59
CA LYS A 456 0.90 -11.62 -1.41
C LYS A 456 -0.49 -11.10 -1.06
N SER A 457 -0.62 -9.79 -0.92
CA SER A 457 -1.89 -9.09 -0.67
C SER A 457 -1.86 -7.69 -1.29
N GLU A 458 -2.99 -7.26 -1.85
CA GLU A 458 -3.15 -5.94 -2.47
C GLU A 458 -2.98 -4.79 -1.47
N THR A 459 -3.27 -5.03 -0.19
CA THR A 459 -3.16 -4.05 0.89
C THR A 459 -1.86 -4.13 1.68
N TRP A 460 -0.98 -5.09 1.36
CA TRP A 460 0.31 -5.23 2.04
C TRP A 460 1.40 -4.40 1.36
N ARG A 461 2.22 -3.71 2.17
CA ARG A 461 3.28 -2.79 1.70
C ARG A 461 4.62 -2.97 2.40
N TYR A 462 4.79 -4.02 3.19
CA TYR A 462 6.01 -4.27 3.97
C TYR A 462 6.69 -5.57 3.53
N TYR A 463 7.45 -5.52 2.43
CA TYR A 463 8.31 -6.64 2.03
C TYR A 463 9.75 -6.34 2.42
N TYR A 464 10.33 -7.22 3.23
CA TYR A 464 11.71 -7.12 3.66
C TYR A 464 12.52 -8.25 3.03
N LEU A 465 13.70 -7.92 2.49
CA LEU A 465 14.73 -8.90 2.16
C LEU A 465 15.89 -8.73 3.13
N PHE A 466 16.24 -9.82 3.80
CA PHE A 466 17.38 -9.90 4.71
C PHE A 466 18.51 -10.70 4.05
N THR A 467 19.73 -10.18 4.12
CA THR A 467 20.94 -10.88 3.66
C THR A 467 22.02 -10.85 4.74
N ALA A 468 22.71 -11.97 4.93
CA ALA A 468 23.96 -12.09 5.66
C ALA A 468 24.92 -12.95 4.83
N ALA A 469 26.12 -12.45 4.53
CA ALA A 469 27.06 -13.07 3.60
C ALA A 469 28.51 -12.70 3.92
N ASN A 470 29.47 -13.46 3.41
CA ASN A 470 30.88 -13.07 3.33
C ASN A 470 31.18 -12.47 1.94
N PRO A 471 31.46 -11.15 1.82
CA PRO A 471 31.69 -10.50 0.52
C PRO A 471 32.84 -11.05 -0.31
N GLU A 472 33.81 -11.73 0.30
CA GLU A 472 34.99 -12.26 -0.38
C GLU A 472 34.74 -13.59 -1.10
N SER A 473 33.71 -14.34 -0.70
CA SER A 473 33.42 -15.70 -1.19
C SER A 473 31.98 -15.92 -1.63
N ASP A 474 31.03 -15.16 -1.12
CA ASP A 474 29.62 -15.46 -1.24
C ASP A 474 28.93 -14.63 -2.32
N LEU A 475 27.77 -15.12 -2.76
CA LEU A 475 26.84 -14.37 -3.59
C LEU A 475 26.12 -13.28 -2.78
N ILE A 476 26.16 -12.02 -3.26
CA ILE A 476 25.55 -10.87 -2.58
C ILE A 476 24.43 -10.27 -3.44
N PRO A 477 23.26 -9.91 -2.87
CA PRO A 477 22.25 -9.15 -3.58
C PRO A 477 22.73 -7.72 -3.87
N LYS A 478 22.65 -7.31 -5.14
CA LYS A 478 22.95 -5.95 -5.60
C LYS A 478 21.67 -5.09 -5.59
N ASN A 479 20.66 -5.52 -6.34
CA ASN A 479 19.38 -4.81 -6.51
C ASN A 479 18.19 -5.78 -6.43
N ILE A 480 17.04 -5.29 -5.94
CA ILE A 480 15.80 -6.06 -5.85
C ILE A 480 14.73 -5.37 -6.68
N PHE A 481 14.08 -6.15 -7.52
CA PHE A 481 13.11 -5.65 -8.48
C PHE A 481 11.71 -6.12 -8.10
N SER A 482 10.80 -5.15 -8.01
CA SER A 482 9.35 -5.33 -8.03
C SER A 482 8.84 -4.56 -9.25
N ILE A 483 7.63 -4.85 -9.73
CA ILE A 483 7.08 -4.11 -10.85
C ILE A 483 6.93 -2.61 -10.52
N ALA A 484 6.55 -2.29 -9.29
CA ALA A 484 6.45 -0.92 -8.80
C ALA A 484 7.81 -0.23 -8.73
N SER A 485 8.86 -0.89 -8.24
CA SER A 485 10.20 -0.29 -8.20
C SER A 485 10.79 -0.08 -9.60
N ILE A 486 10.55 -0.99 -10.54
CA ILE A 486 10.93 -0.79 -11.95
C ILE A 486 10.18 0.41 -12.51
N ARG A 487 8.85 0.49 -12.31
CA ARG A 487 8.05 1.62 -12.80
C ARG A 487 8.58 2.95 -12.27
N THR A 488 8.83 3.06 -10.97
CA THR A 488 9.40 4.27 -10.35
C THR A 488 10.80 4.58 -10.89
N ALA A 489 11.64 3.57 -11.15
CA ALA A 489 12.95 3.79 -11.76
C ALA A 489 12.87 4.36 -13.17
N LEU A 490 11.81 4.05 -13.91
CA LEU A 490 11.58 4.51 -15.27
C LEU A 490 10.89 5.87 -15.34
N GLU A 491 10.41 6.43 -14.23
CA GLU A 491 9.74 7.73 -14.21
C GLU A 491 10.66 8.85 -14.74
N GLY A 492 10.07 9.73 -15.55
CA GLY A 492 10.73 10.79 -16.30
C GLY A 492 9.68 11.77 -16.82
N THR A 493 10.11 12.90 -17.36
CA THR A 493 9.20 13.95 -17.88
C THR A 493 8.99 13.85 -19.39
N THR A 494 9.86 13.14 -20.10
CA THR A 494 9.81 12.96 -21.56
C THR A 494 10.06 11.50 -21.96
N GLU A 495 9.62 11.11 -23.16
CA GLU A 495 9.86 9.78 -23.72
C GLU A 495 11.36 9.40 -23.74
N ARG A 496 12.22 10.37 -24.08
CA ARG A 496 13.67 10.18 -24.11
C ARG A 496 14.25 9.95 -22.72
N GLU A 497 13.73 10.64 -21.71
CA GLU A 497 14.16 10.44 -20.31
C GLU A 497 13.76 9.06 -19.80
N HIS A 498 12.54 8.59 -20.08
CA HIS A 498 12.12 7.23 -19.73
C HIS A 498 13.06 6.17 -20.33
N VAL A 499 13.44 6.31 -21.61
CA VAL A 499 14.40 5.42 -22.27
C VAL A 499 15.79 5.52 -21.64
N GLN A 500 16.24 6.73 -21.27
CA GLN A 500 17.52 6.89 -20.58
C GLN A 500 17.53 6.22 -19.19
N GLN A 501 16.43 6.32 -18.45
CA GLN A 501 16.32 5.60 -17.18
C GLN A 501 16.28 4.08 -17.36
N ALA A 502 15.63 3.59 -18.41
CA ALA A 502 15.67 2.17 -18.77
C ALA A 502 17.10 1.70 -19.07
N ARG A 503 17.92 2.54 -19.72
CA ARG A 503 19.34 2.27 -19.92
C ARG A 503 20.14 2.29 -18.62
N ASN A 504 19.82 3.19 -17.69
CA ASN A 504 20.47 3.22 -16.37
C ASN A 504 20.15 1.95 -15.55
N LEU A 505 18.90 1.48 -15.62
CA LEU A 505 18.47 0.20 -15.06
C LEU A 505 19.23 -0.96 -15.70
N ALA A 506 19.38 -0.95 -17.04
CA ALA A 506 20.13 -1.95 -17.79
C ALA A 506 21.62 -2.03 -17.42
N ALA A 507 22.21 -0.87 -17.15
CA ALA A 507 23.59 -0.74 -16.74
C ALA A 507 23.81 -1.05 -15.25
N GLY A 508 22.76 -1.35 -14.48
CA GLY A 508 22.85 -1.62 -13.05
C GLY A 508 23.29 -0.40 -12.24
N VAL A 509 22.99 0.82 -12.72
CA VAL A 509 23.36 2.11 -12.11
C VAL A 509 22.22 2.66 -11.23
N ALA A 510 20.97 2.29 -11.51
CA ALA A 510 19.82 2.78 -10.75
C ALA A 510 19.66 2.02 -9.43
N ASP A 511 19.75 2.70 -8.29
CA ASP A 511 19.34 2.17 -6.99
C ASP A 511 17.81 2.19 -6.87
N VAL A 512 17.21 1.02 -7.04
CA VAL A 512 15.76 0.82 -7.09
C VAL A 512 15.12 0.47 -5.74
N THR A 513 15.93 0.24 -4.72
CA THR A 513 15.46 -0.31 -3.45
C THR A 513 16.07 0.44 -2.28
N ALA A 514 15.25 0.76 -1.27
CA ALA A 514 15.77 1.24 -0.01
C ALA A 514 16.61 0.13 0.64
N LYS A 515 17.89 0.41 0.89
CA LYS A 515 18.87 -0.51 1.48
C LYS A 515 19.41 0.08 2.79
N ARG A 516 19.45 -0.75 3.83
CA ARG A 516 20.11 -0.44 5.10
C ARG A 516 21.19 -1.49 5.33
N THR A 517 22.45 -1.05 5.32
CA THR A 517 23.57 -1.90 5.70
C THR A 517 23.66 -1.93 7.23
N LEU A 518 23.60 -3.13 7.82
CA LEU A 518 23.70 -3.36 9.25
C LEU A 518 25.15 -3.68 9.66
N LEU A 519 25.88 -4.39 8.79
CA LEU A 519 27.29 -4.73 8.97
C LEU A 519 28.00 -4.69 7.61
N ASP A 520 29.17 -4.08 7.55
CA ASP A 520 30.00 -3.98 6.34
C ASP A 520 31.48 -4.18 6.69
N LEU A 521 31.88 -5.44 6.80
CA LEU A 521 33.26 -5.86 7.03
C LEU A 521 33.72 -6.74 5.85
N PRO A 522 35.04 -6.84 5.57
CA PRO A 522 35.55 -7.62 4.45
C PRO A 522 35.02 -9.06 4.40
N GLN A 523 34.86 -9.70 5.57
CA GLN A 523 34.43 -11.10 5.68
C GLN A 523 32.99 -11.27 6.18
N ALA A 524 32.28 -10.18 6.45
CA ALA A 524 30.94 -10.23 7.04
C ALA A 524 30.13 -9.02 6.62
N TYR A 525 29.04 -9.29 5.92
CA TYR A 525 28.13 -8.30 5.37
C TYR A 525 26.70 -8.67 5.70
N THR A 526 25.98 -7.73 6.31
CA THR A 526 24.58 -7.91 6.68
C THR A 526 23.80 -6.69 6.22
N ALA A 527 22.69 -6.90 5.51
CA ALA A 527 21.85 -5.80 5.05
C ALA A 527 20.38 -6.19 5.02
N LEU A 528 19.55 -5.16 5.13
CA LEU A 528 18.11 -5.23 5.00
C LEU A 528 17.67 -4.35 3.83
N PHE A 529 16.74 -4.85 3.03
CA PHE A 529 16.13 -4.11 1.95
C PHE A 529 14.62 -4.05 2.15
N HIS A 530 14.00 -2.93 1.79
CA HIS A 530 12.57 -2.71 1.95
C HIS A 530 11.91 -2.39 0.62
N LEU A 531 10.80 -3.08 0.34
CA LEU A 531 9.96 -2.87 -0.83
C LEU A 531 8.51 -2.66 -0.41
N CYS A 532 7.83 -1.74 -1.11
CA CYS A 532 6.40 -1.49 -0.94
C CYS A 532 5.51 -2.41 -1.80
N ASP A 533 6.12 -3.26 -2.61
CA ASP A 533 5.44 -4.19 -3.51
C ASP A 533 6.21 -5.51 -3.52
N ILE A 534 5.57 -6.57 -3.99
CA ILE A 534 6.12 -7.91 -3.92
C ILE A 534 7.38 -7.99 -4.80
N PRO A 535 8.50 -8.50 -4.28
CA PRO A 535 9.69 -8.71 -5.10
C PRO A 535 9.41 -9.77 -6.17
N GLU A 536 10.00 -9.57 -7.34
CA GLU A 536 9.92 -10.47 -8.51
C GLU A 536 11.26 -11.15 -8.78
N ALA A 537 12.37 -10.41 -8.64
CA ALA A 537 13.72 -10.92 -8.86
C ALA A 537 14.79 -10.11 -8.10
N ILE A 538 15.96 -10.73 -7.91
CA ILE A 538 17.15 -10.11 -7.31
C ILE A 538 18.30 -10.25 -8.29
N LEU A 539 18.99 -9.14 -8.58
CA LEU A 539 20.27 -9.17 -9.29
C LEU A 539 21.38 -9.40 -8.27
N CYS A 540 22.18 -10.43 -8.49
CA CYS A 540 23.26 -10.83 -7.61
C CYS A 540 24.64 -10.58 -8.24
N GLN A 541 25.62 -10.35 -7.37
CA GLN A 541 27.01 -10.12 -7.72
C GLN A 541 27.94 -10.90 -6.79
N ALA A 542 29.18 -11.11 -7.23
CA ALA A 542 30.24 -11.68 -6.39
C ALA A 542 31.60 -11.06 -6.74
N LEU A 543 32.57 -11.20 -5.85
CA LEU A 543 33.92 -10.68 -6.02
C LEU A 543 34.78 -11.65 -6.86
N LEU A 544 35.05 -11.31 -8.11
CA LEU A 544 35.80 -12.13 -9.07
C LEU A 544 37.11 -11.46 -9.51
N PRO A 545 38.12 -12.23 -9.99
CA PRO A 545 39.35 -11.67 -10.54
C PRO A 545 39.07 -10.77 -11.75
N ASP A 546 39.68 -9.60 -11.79
CA ASP A 546 39.59 -8.69 -12.93
C ASP A 546 40.42 -9.23 -14.10
N SER A 547 39.72 -9.74 -15.12
CA SER A 547 40.30 -10.31 -16.35
C SER A 547 41.25 -9.35 -17.10
N GLY A 548 41.16 -8.03 -16.85
CA GLY A 548 42.00 -7.00 -17.47
C GLY A 548 43.19 -6.53 -16.63
N SER A 549 43.32 -6.99 -15.38
CA SER A 549 44.31 -6.47 -14.44
C SER A 549 45.60 -7.29 -14.43
N LYS A 550 46.76 -6.62 -14.54
CA LYS A 550 48.10 -7.23 -14.35
C LYS A 550 48.43 -7.51 -12.87
N THR A 551 47.70 -6.87 -11.95
CA THR A 551 47.72 -7.16 -10.53
C THR A 551 46.53 -8.08 -10.22
N ASN A 552 46.64 -8.97 -9.22
CA ASN A 552 45.60 -9.94 -8.86
C ASN A 552 44.39 -9.29 -8.15
N ARG A 553 43.90 -8.16 -8.70
CA ARG A 553 42.82 -7.33 -8.19
C ARG A 553 41.50 -8.02 -8.48
N LYS A 554 40.61 -8.05 -7.48
CA LYS A 554 39.24 -8.52 -7.65
C LYS A 554 38.26 -7.35 -7.72
N ILE A 555 37.20 -7.49 -8.50
CA ILE A 555 36.09 -6.53 -8.62
C ILE A 555 34.75 -7.26 -8.55
N HIS A 556 33.67 -6.55 -8.22
CA HIS A 556 32.35 -7.15 -8.23
C HIS A 556 31.85 -7.33 -9.67
N HIS A 557 31.52 -8.57 -10.02
CA HIS A 557 30.91 -8.94 -11.30
C HIS A 557 29.42 -9.24 -11.10
N GLU A 558 28.57 -8.80 -12.03
CA GLU A 558 27.16 -9.18 -12.07
C GLU A 558 27.02 -10.60 -12.59
N LEU A 559 26.48 -11.49 -11.76
CA LEU A 559 26.35 -12.91 -12.08
C LEU A 559 24.98 -13.25 -12.67
N GLY A 560 23.94 -12.52 -12.26
CA GLY A 560 22.61 -12.62 -12.87
C GLY A 560 21.46 -12.59 -11.86
N LEU A 561 20.30 -13.12 -12.27
CA LEU A 561 19.03 -13.04 -11.54
C LEU A 561 18.70 -14.30 -10.73
N ILE A 562 18.27 -14.07 -9.49
CA ILE A 562 17.47 -15.01 -8.70
C ILE A 562 16.01 -14.60 -8.80
N LEU A 563 15.14 -15.50 -9.28
CA LEU A 563 13.71 -15.23 -9.36
C LEU A 563 13.04 -15.57 -8.04
N MET A 564 12.00 -14.83 -7.67
CA MET A 564 11.21 -15.18 -6.50
C MET A 564 10.47 -16.51 -6.69
N PRO A 565 10.05 -17.21 -5.64
CA PRO A 565 9.09 -18.31 -5.80
C PRO A 565 7.74 -17.79 -6.31
N ALA A 566 6.92 -18.68 -6.88
CA ALA A 566 5.53 -18.33 -7.17
C ALA A 566 4.77 -18.17 -5.85
N TRP A 567 4.25 -16.98 -5.60
CA TRP A 567 3.47 -16.66 -4.41
C TRP A 567 2.03 -17.12 -4.62
N GLY A 568 1.43 -17.81 -3.64
CA GLY A 568 -0.01 -18.06 -3.65
C GLY A 568 -0.75 -16.76 -3.34
N ASP A 569 -1.71 -16.39 -4.18
CA ASP A 569 -2.63 -15.30 -3.83
C ASP A 569 -3.51 -15.76 -2.66
N MET A 570 -3.54 -14.96 -1.58
CA MET A 570 -4.44 -15.21 -0.47
C MET A 570 -5.80 -14.60 -0.78
N PRO A 571 -6.86 -15.40 -0.99
CA PRO A 571 -8.17 -14.84 -1.28
C PRO A 571 -8.68 -14.06 -0.05
N PRO A 572 -9.27 -12.88 -0.24
CA PRO A 572 -9.83 -12.13 0.87
C PRO A 572 -10.99 -12.91 1.50
N THR A 573 -11.04 -12.90 2.82
CA THR A 573 -12.13 -13.45 3.62
C THR A 573 -13.07 -12.32 4.06
N GLN A 574 -14.31 -12.68 4.39
CA GLN A 574 -15.25 -11.77 5.07
C GLN A 574 -15.16 -11.87 6.59
N ASP A 575 -14.14 -12.57 7.10
CA ASP A 575 -13.96 -12.73 8.54
C ASP A 575 -13.43 -11.44 9.14
N ARG A 576 -13.83 -11.18 10.38
CA ARG A 576 -13.45 -9.98 11.13
C ARG A 576 -12.65 -10.39 12.33
N TRP A 577 -11.55 -9.69 12.59
CA TRP A 577 -10.69 -9.96 13.72
C TRP A 577 -10.81 -8.86 14.78
N GLU A 578 -10.86 -9.27 16.02
CA GLU A 578 -10.67 -8.41 17.18
C GLU A 578 -9.37 -8.79 17.84
N VAL A 579 -8.48 -7.83 18.03
CA VAL A 579 -7.13 -8.05 18.57
C VAL A 579 -6.95 -7.27 19.86
N GLY A 580 -6.62 -7.99 20.93
CA GLY A 580 -6.28 -7.46 22.24
C GLY A 580 -4.78 -7.44 22.44
N ILE A 581 -4.21 -6.27 22.70
CA ILE A 581 -2.78 -6.09 22.98
C ILE A 581 -2.59 -5.61 24.40
N ASP A 582 -1.86 -6.42 25.17
CA ASP A 582 -1.35 -6.04 26.47
C ASP A 582 0.13 -5.63 26.38
N PHE A 583 0.39 -4.32 26.46
CA PHE A 583 1.73 -3.76 26.50
C PHE A 583 2.21 -3.63 27.96
N GLY A 584 2.68 -4.74 28.53
CA GLY A 584 3.21 -4.78 29.89
C GLY A 584 4.64 -4.25 29.99
N SER A 585 5.05 -3.84 31.20
CA SER A 585 6.41 -3.32 31.44
C SER A 585 7.52 -4.34 31.16
N THR A 586 7.20 -5.63 31.29
CA THR A 586 8.17 -6.73 31.15
C THR A 586 7.78 -7.72 30.06
N ASN A 587 6.50 -7.99 29.88
CA ASN A 587 5.99 -8.92 28.89
C ASN A 587 4.91 -8.22 28.06
N THR A 588 4.85 -8.55 26.78
CA THR A 588 3.78 -8.14 25.88
C THR A 588 3.00 -9.39 25.46
N ALA A 589 1.67 -9.29 25.49
CA ALA A 589 0.78 -10.36 25.05
C ALA A 589 -0.19 -9.86 23.97
N VAL A 590 -0.43 -10.71 22.96
CA VAL A 590 -1.34 -10.44 21.86
C VAL A 590 -2.31 -11.60 21.72
N TYR A 591 -3.60 -11.29 21.79
CA TYR A 591 -4.68 -12.25 21.62
C TYR A 591 -5.58 -11.79 20.49
N TYR A 592 -6.24 -12.72 19.82
CA TYR A 592 -7.23 -12.39 18.81
C TYR A 592 -8.46 -13.28 18.92
N ARG A 593 -9.57 -12.74 18.41
CA ARG A 593 -10.82 -13.46 18.18
C ARG A 593 -11.24 -13.25 16.74
N SER A 594 -11.49 -14.36 16.05
CA SER A 594 -12.12 -14.37 14.73
C SER A 594 -13.64 -14.41 14.92
N ALA A 595 -14.38 -13.59 14.18
CA ALA A 595 -15.84 -13.56 14.22
C ALA A 595 -16.46 -14.90 13.78
N SER A 596 -15.83 -15.60 12.82
CA SER A 596 -16.29 -16.90 12.35
C SER A 596 -16.09 -18.03 13.37
N GLN A 597 -14.99 -18.02 14.12
CA GLN A 597 -14.67 -19.07 15.11
C GLN A 597 -15.18 -18.75 16.52
N ASN A 598 -15.39 -17.46 16.82
CA ASN A 598 -15.86 -16.93 18.11
C ASN A 598 -15.09 -17.43 19.35
N ALA A 599 -13.81 -17.77 19.19
CA ALA A 599 -12.93 -18.22 20.27
C ALA A 599 -11.74 -17.26 20.42
N ILE A 600 -11.46 -16.87 21.67
CA ILE A 600 -10.29 -16.05 22.01
C ILE A 600 -9.05 -16.95 22.06
N ARG A 601 -8.02 -16.63 21.28
CA ARG A 601 -6.78 -17.42 21.18
C ARG A 601 -5.54 -16.53 21.30
N PRO A 602 -4.45 -17.04 21.89
CA PRO A 602 -3.17 -16.35 21.81
C PRO A 602 -2.74 -16.26 20.34
N MET A 603 -2.19 -15.12 19.95
CA MET A 603 -1.52 -15.01 18.67
C MET A 603 -0.19 -15.74 18.74
N ILE A 604 0.22 -16.39 17.66
CA ILE A 604 1.57 -16.95 17.54
C ILE A 604 2.11 -16.35 16.25
N PHE A 605 3.19 -15.57 16.33
CA PHE A 605 3.83 -15.07 15.12
C PHE A 605 4.56 -16.22 14.46
N GLN A 606 4.04 -16.66 13.31
CA GLN A 606 4.53 -17.82 12.60
C GLN A 606 5.82 -17.47 11.85
N ASN A 607 6.59 -18.49 11.49
CA ASN A 607 7.68 -18.28 10.54
C ASN A 607 7.08 -17.97 9.16
N ARG A 608 7.07 -16.67 8.82
CA ARG A 608 6.65 -16.13 7.52
C ARG A 608 7.86 -15.81 6.62
N ILE A 609 9.05 -16.33 6.95
CA ILE A 609 10.28 -16.10 6.20
C ILE A 609 10.43 -17.16 5.11
N VAL A 610 10.73 -16.74 3.89
CA VAL A 610 11.04 -17.61 2.77
C VAL A 610 12.52 -17.51 2.44
N SER A 611 13.24 -18.61 2.57
CA SER A 611 14.64 -18.70 2.16
C SER A 611 14.75 -18.94 0.66
N LEU A 612 15.67 -18.23 0.00
CA LEU A 612 15.89 -18.34 -1.45
C LEU A 612 16.86 -19.46 -1.84
N PHE A 613 17.40 -20.17 -0.85
CA PHE A 613 18.24 -21.36 -1.04
C PHE A 613 17.70 -22.52 -0.19
N THR A 614 17.57 -23.70 -0.79
CA THR A 614 16.99 -24.87 -0.12
C THR A 614 17.78 -25.29 1.12
N GLY A 615 17.14 -25.27 2.29
CA GLY A 615 17.70 -25.74 3.55
C GLY A 615 18.72 -24.79 4.19
N LEU A 616 18.89 -23.57 3.67
CA LEU A 616 19.77 -22.56 4.27
C LEU A 616 19.21 -22.08 5.62
N ASP A 617 17.89 -21.96 5.71
CA ASP A 617 17.09 -21.68 6.91
C ASP A 617 17.26 -22.73 8.02
N LYS A 618 17.71 -23.94 7.69
CA LYS A 618 17.97 -25.00 8.68
C LYS A 618 19.36 -24.90 9.31
N THR A 619 20.24 -24.06 8.78
CA THR A 619 21.60 -23.92 9.31
C THR A 619 21.62 -23.10 10.59
N GLU A 620 22.50 -23.46 11.52
CA GLU A 620 22.64 -22.74 12.78
C GLU A 620 23.09 -21.28 12.56
N ALA A 621 23.99 -21.06 11.59
CA ALA A 621 24.44 -19.73 11.23
C ALA A 621 23.28 -18.84 10.74
N ALA A 622 22.40 -19.34 9.87
CA ALA A 622 21.22 -18.59 9.43
C ALA A 622 20.26 -18.28 10.58
N LYS A 623 20.01 -19.24 11.48
CA LYS A 623 19.16 -19.03 12.67
C LYS A 623 19.72 -17.94 13.59
N ILE A 624 21.04 -17.95 13.80
CA ILE A 624 21.72 -16.94 14.61
C ILE A 624 21.61 -15.56 13.93
N GLU A 625 21.91 -15.45 12.63
CA GLU A 625 21.84 -14.17 11.91
C GLU A 625 20.42 -13.59 11.89
N HIS A 626 19.42 -14.42 11.61
CA HIS A 626 18.01 -14.04 11.60
C HIS A 626 17.53 -13.59 12.99
N GLY A 627 17.77 -14.41 14.02
CA GLY A 627 17.43 -14.06 15.40
C GLY A 627 18.19 -12.83 15.92
N ASN A 628 19.30 -12.46 15.27
CA ASN A 628 20.09 -11.32 15.67
C ASN A 628 19.72 -10.01 14.99
N ASN A 629 19.51 -10.05 13.69
CA ASN A 629 19.50 -8.87 12.84
C ASN A 629 18.17 -8.68 12.11
N PHE A 630 17.25 -9.64 12.18
CA PHE A 630 15.93 -9.56 11.54
C PHE A 630 14.85 -10.25 12.38
N LEU A 631 14.16 -11.29 11.87
CA LEU A 631 13.14 -12.04 12.60
C LEU A 631 13.59 -13.49 12.79
N PRO A 632 13.28 -14.14 13.92
CA PRO A 632 13.66 -15.54 14.14
C PRO A 632 12.96 -16.48 13.14
N LEU A 633 13.64 -17.58 12.81
CA LEU A 633 13.09 -18.64 11.94
C LEU A 633 12.16 -19.60 12.69
N ASP A 634 12.11 -19.51 14.01
CA ASP A 634 11.19 -20.27 14.86
C ASP A 634 9.95 -19.42 15.19
N ALA A 635 8.80 -20.07 15.38
CA ALA A 635 7.58 -19.37 15.76
C ALA A 635 7.74 -18.70 17.13
N ILE A 636 7.24 -17.48 17.26
CA ILE A 636 7.35 -16.69 18.49
C ILE A 636 6.09 -16.93 19.32
N PRO A 637 6.20 -17.55 20.51
CA PRO A 637 5.08 -17.73 21.41
C PRO A 637 4.71 -16.42 22.12
N ILE A 638 3.46 -16.34 22.57
CA ILE A 638 2.95 -15.29 23.44
C ILE A 638 2.85 -15.84 24.86
N PRO A 639 3.26 -15.08 25.90
CA PRO A 639 3.83 -13.74 25.83
C PRO A 639 5.33 -13.74 25.59
N PHE A 640 5.85 -12.65 25.01
CA PHE A 640 7.29 -12.40 24.85
C PHE A 640 7.74 -11.19 25.65
N LEU A 641 9.05 -11.00 25.80
CA LEU A 641 9.66 -9.91 26.56
C LEU A 641 9.47 -8.54 25.89
N THR A 642 9.07 -7.53 26.67
CA THR A 642 8.99 -6.13 26.26
C THR A 642 10.39 -5.51 26.24
N MET A 643 11.12 -5.72 25.14
CA MET A 643 12.48 -5.22 24.94
C MET A 643 12.66 -4.68 23.52
N LEU A 644 13.51 -3.67 23.37
CA LEU A 644 13.86 -3.09 22.08
C LEU A 644 15.37 -2.96 21.94
N GLN A 645 15.92 -3.48 20.85
CA GLN A 645 17.29 -3.23 20.42
C GLN A 645 17.31 -1.96 19.55
N GLU A 646 17.96 -0.90 20.04
CA GLU A 646 18.22 0.30 19.25
C GLU A 646 19.36 0.02 18.28
N GLN A 647 19.06 -0.07 16.98
CA GLN A 647 20.08 -0.24 15.94
C GLN A 647 20.41 1.11 15.27
N ASP A 648 19.45 2.02 15.18
CA ASP A 648 19.68 3.40 14.74
C ASP A 648 19.64 4.35 15.96
N ARG A 649 20.71 5.12 16.14
CA ARG A 649 20.83 6.11 17.23
C ARG A 649 20.39 7.51 16.78
N ASP A 650 20.17 7.72 15.49
CA ASP A 650 19.63 8.97 15.00
C ASP A 650 18.11 9.00 15.22
N PHE A 651 17.66 9.85 16.15
CA PHE A 651 16.23 10.02 16.42
C PHE A 651 15.54 10.94 15.40
N ALA A 652 16.25 11.52 14.43
CA ALA A 652 15.68 12.37 13.38
C ALA A 652 15.07 11.56 12.23
N THR A 653 15.48 10.30 12.03
CA THR A 653 14.92 9.42 11.00
C THR A 653 13.54 8.91 11.39
N ALA A 654 12.62 8.86 10.42
CA ALA A 654 11.30 8.27 10.62
C ALA A 654 11.45 6.78 10.98
N ARG A 655 10.96 6.39 12.16
CA ARG A 655 11.08 5.01 12.64
C ARG A 655 10.12 4.10 11.90
N ARG A 656 10.67 3.06 11.27
CA ARG A 656 9.91 2.06 10.51
C ARG A 656 10.05 0.69 11.18
N PRO A 657 8.95 -0.06 11.33
CA PRO A 657 8.97 -1.37 11.99
C PRO A 657 9.91 -2.33 11.28
N LEU A 658 10.73 -3.08 12.02
CA LEU A 658 11.80 -3.97 11.50
C LEU A 658 12.95 -3.28 10.76
N TRP A 659 12.87 -1.97 10.52
CA TRP A 659 13.86 -1.24 9.72
C TRP A 659 14.80 -0.37 10.55
N THR A 660 14.34 0.26 11.64
CA THR A 660 15.19 1.13 12.48
C THR A 660 15.63 0.47 13.78
N ASP A 661 14.71 -0.25 14.40
CA ASP A 661 14.87 -0.94 15.68
C ASP A 661 14.31 -2.35 15.57
N LEU A 662 14.72 -3.23 16.49
CA LEU A 662 14.35 -4.62 16.47
C LEU A 662 13.93 -5.14 17.85
N ILE A 663 12.87 -5.94 17.92
CA ILE A 663 12.57 -6.78 19.09
C ILE A 663 13.41 -8.06 19.00
N PRO A 664 14.40 -8.29 19.88
CA PRO A 664 15.34 -9.40 19.74
C PRO A 664 14.76 -10.78 20.11
N TYR A 665 13.50 -10.85 20.60
CA TYR A 665 12.73 -12.03 21.07
C TYR A 665 13.40 -13.01 22.07
N ALA A 666 14.73 -13.01 22.19
CA ALA A 666 15.56 -13.76 23.12
C ALA A 666 15.24 -15.27 23.21
N LEU A 667 14.86 -15.91 22.08
CA LEU A 667 14.53 -17.34 22.04
C LEU A 667 15.69 -18.25 22.49
N ASN A 668 16.93 -17.84 22.22
CA ASN A 668 18.14 -18.46 22.77
C ASN A 668 18.72 -17.58 23.89
N VAL A 669 18.46 -17.97 25.14
CA VAL A 669 18.81 -17.20 26.36
C VAL A 669 20.31 -16.86 26.41
N LYS A 670 21.19 -17.83 26.11
CA LYS A 670 22.64 -17.63 26.14
C LYS A 670 23.08 -16.56 25.14
N ASN A 671 22.66 -16.71 23.88
CA ASN A 671 23.03 -15.76 22.82
C ASN A 671 22.46 -14.37 23.10
N ALA A 672 21.24 -14.29 23.61
CA ALA A 672 20.61 -13.04 24.00
C ALA A 672 21.39 -12.31 25.10
N ILE A 673 21.77 -13.00 26.18
CA ILE A 673 22.55 -12.40 27.28
C ILE A 673 23.91 -11.91 26.80
N LYS A 674 24.58 -12.67 25.93
CA LYS A 674 25.88 -12.26 25.36
C LYS A 674 25.76 -10.99 24.53
N ARG A 675 24.75 -10.89 23.67
CA ARG A 675 24.54 -9.74 22.77
C ARG A 675 24.06 -8.49 23.49
N MET A 676 23.17 -8.65 24.45
CA MET A 676 22.69 -7.55 25.29
C MET A 676 23.85 -6.76 25.92
N LYS A 677 24.98 -7.39 26.23
CA LYS A 677 26.17 -6.70 26.78
C LYS A 677 26.87 -5.80 25.77
N SER A 678 26.87 -6.17 24.50
CA SER A 678 27.57 -5.45 23.42
C SER A 678 26.66 -4.49 22.65
N GLU A 679 25.35 -4.61 22.79
CA GLU A 679 24.35 -3.88 22.02
C GLU A 679 23.47 -2.98 22.90
N SER A 680 22.78 -2.02 22.27
CA SER A 680 21.96 -1.03 22.97
C SER A 680 20.53 -1.53 23.20
N TRP A 681 20.38 -2.52 24.08
CA TRP A 681 19.07 -3.07 24.44
C TRP A 681 18.39 -2.19 25.50
N ARG A 682 17.10 -1.92 25.31
CA ARG A 682 16.25 -1.13 26.20
C ARG A 682 15.15 -2.00 26.77
N PHE A 683 14.98 -1.89 28.08
CA PHE A 683 13.98 -2.57 28.90
C PHE A 683 13.09 -1.50 29.54
N ASP A 684 11.99 -1.92 30.18
CA ASP A 684 11.08 -1.03 30.93
C ASP A 684 10.54 0.15 30.10
N LEU A 685 10.26 -0.10 28.81
CA LEU A 685 9.87 0.91 27.81
C LEU A 685 8.66 1.76 28.23
N LYS A 686 7.76 1.21 29.06
CA LYS A 686 6.46 1.78 29.41
C LYS A 686 6.53 3.10 30.20
N TRP A 687 7.63 3.38 30.89
CA TRP A 687 7.75 4.48 31.86
C TRP A 687 8.64 5.64 31.41
N ASP A 688 9.17 5.62 30.18
CA ASP A 688 10.07 6.66 29.69
C ASP A 688 9.29 7.85 29.11
N GLU A 689 9.19 8.92 29.91
CA GLU A 689 8.42 10.13 29.60
C GLU A 689 9.09 11.04 28.56
N LYS A 690 10.39 10.86 28.32
CA LYS A 690 11.15 11.70 27.39
C LYS A 690 10.68 11.45 25.96
N THR A 691 10.89 12.44 25.10
CA THR A 691 10.58 12.33 23.65
C THR A 691 11.21 11.10 23.01
N GLU A 692 12.43 10.73 23.43
CA GLU A 692 13.10 9.49 22.98
C GLU A 692 12.36 8.23 23.45
N GLY A 693 11.90 8.20 24.71
CA GLY A 693 11.09 7.12 25.27
C GLY A 693 9.82 6.88 24.48
N ARG A 694 9.10 7.96 24.16
CA ARG A 694 7.89 7.90 23.32
C ARG A 694 8.18 7.30 21.93
N LYS A 695 9.33 7.65 21.32
CA LYS A 695 9.78 7.07 20.03
C LYS A 695 10.10 5.57 20.16
N ARG A 696 10.66 5.11 21.29
CA ARG A 696 10.91 3.69 21.55
C ARG A 696 9.61 2.89 21.68
N ILE A 697 8.62 3.42 22.42
CA ILE A 697 7.29 2.80 22.54
C ILE A 697 6.64 2.69 21.16
N HIS A 698 6.66 3.78 20.39
CA HIS A 698 6.14 3.78 19.02
C HIS A 698 6.80 2.71 18.14
N ALA A 699 8.14 2.62 18.15
CA ALA A 699 8.88 1.63 17.35
C ALA A 699 8.55 0.18 17.76
N PHE A 700 8.51 -0.08 19.06
CA PHE A 700 8.14 -1.39 19.60
C PHE A 700 6.72 -1.79 19.17
N LEU A 701 5.73 -0.94 19.44
CA LEU A 701 4.34 -1.22 19.09
C LEU A 701 4.16 -1.37 17.58
N SER A 702 4.82 -0.54 16.77
CA SER A 702 4.76 -0.64 15.30
C SER A 702 5.22 -2.02 14.81
N GLN A 703 6.27 -2.60 15.39
CA GLN A 703 6.73 -3.94 15.01
C GLN A 703 5.75 -5.05 15.45
N VAL A 704 5.16 -4.93 16.64
CA VAL A 704 4.15 -5.90 17.13
C VAL A 704 2.89 -5.84 16.27
N LEU A 705 2.41 -4.63 15.96
CA LEU A 705 1.24 -4.39 15.13
C LEU A 705 1.48 -4.86 13.69
N LEU A 706 2.67 -4.61 13.13
CA LEU A 706 3.03 -5.09 11.80
C LEU A 706 2.96 -6.63 11.72
N GLN A 707 3.55 -7.34 12.69
CA GLN A 707 3.49 -8.81 12.70
C GLN A 707 2.05 -9.31 12.94
N THR A 708 1.25 -8.60 13.72
CA THR A 708 -0.18 -8.92 13.90
C THR A 708 -0.95 -8.76 12.59
N PHE A 709 -0.74 -7.67 11.85
CA PHE A 709 -1.32 -7.50 10.52
C PHE A 709 -0.87 -8.59 9.56
N ALA A 710 0.39 -9.03 9.64
CA ALA A 710 0.91 -10.12 8.81
C ALA A 710 0.15 -11.42 9.06
N GLU A 711 -0.13 -11.77 10.32
CA GLU A 711 -0.90 -12.97 10.65
C GLU A 711 -2.36 -12.90 10.19
N ALA A 712 -2.98 -11.72 10.28
CA ALA A 712 -4.34 -11.50 9.78
C ALA A 712 -4.42 -11.61 8.24
N GLN A 713 -3.51 -10.96 7.52
CA GLN A 713 -3.48 -11.01 6.06
C GLN A 713 -3.08 -12.39 5.54
N ALA A 714 -2.27 -13.15 6.28
CA ALA A 714 -1.91 -14.51 5.92
C ALA A 714 -3.08 -15.52 5.99
N VAL A 715 -4.22 -15.14 6.59
CA VAL A 715 -5.48 -15.90 6.50
C VAL A 715 -6.52 -15.19 5.63
N GLY A 716 -6.16 -14.10 4.95
CA GLY A 716 -7.02 -13.33 4.06
C GLY A 716 -7.91 -12.29 4.74
N VAL A 717 -7.69 -11.93 6.01
CA VAL A 717 -8.44 -10.85 6.67
C VAL A 717 -7.88 -9.49 6.24
N LYS A 718 -8.75 -8.59 5.81
CA LYS A 718 -8.35 -7.24 5.39
C LYS A 718 -8.02 -6.36 6.59
N SER A 719 -7.11 -5.41 6.41
CA SER A 719 -6.71 -4.48 7.48
C SER A 719 -7.89 -3.64 8.03
N GLU A 720 -8.90 -3.34 7.21
CA GLU A 720 -10.12 -2.60 7.60
C GLU A 720 -11.07 -3.42 8.49
N ASP A 721 -10.98 -4.76 8.44
CA ASP A 721 -11.78 -5.69 9.22
C ASP A 721 -11.08 -6.12 10.52
N ILE A 722 -10.09 -5.35 10.98
CA ILE A 722 -9.39 -5.58 12.25
C ILE A 722 -9.76 -4.49 13.25
N HIS A 723 -10.34 -4.91 14.38
CA HIS A 723 -10.68 -4.07 15.50
C HIS A 723 -9.65 -4.23 16.62
N TRP A 724 -9.14 -3.12 17.14
CA TRP A 724 -8.03 -3.09 18.09
C TRP A 724 -8.48 -2.69 19.49
N PHE A 725 -7.97 -3.42 20.47
CA PHE A 725 -8.18 -3.21 21.90
C PHE A 725 -6.82 -3.15 22.58
N PHE A 726 -6.61 -2.12 23.41
CA PHE A 726 -5.34 -1.92 24.12
C PHE A 726 -5.59 -1.86 25.63
N SER A 727 -4.71 -2.51 26.38
CA SER A 727 -4.64 -2.32 27.83
C SER A 727 -3.84 -1.06 28.17
N TYR A 728 -4.09 -0.50 29.36
CA TYR A 728 -3.21 0.51 29.96
C TYR A 728 -3.30 0.47 31.50
N PRO A 729 -2.23 0.89 32.22
CA PRO A 729 -2.23 0.93 33.67
C PRO A 729 -2.80 2.27 34.13
N GLU A 730 -4.14 2.34 34.21
CA GLU A 730 -4.89 3.59 34.35
C GLU A 730 -4.44 4.52 35.48
N GLU A 731 -4.05 3.99 36.65
CA GLU A 731 -3.66 4.79 37.83
C GLU A 731 -2.15 4.98 37.99
N ALA A 732 -1.34 4.40 37.11
CA ALA A 732 0.10 4.64 37.12
C ALA A 732 0.52 5.70 36.08
N PHE A 733 -0.37 6.03 35.14
CA PHE A 733 -0.19 7.08 34.14
C PHE A 733 -0.90 8.37 34.57
N SER A 734 -0.24 9.52 34.42
CA SER A 734 -0.88 10.83 34.46
C SER A 734 -1.89 10.98 33.31
N SER A 735 -2.80 11.95 33.42
CA SER A 735 -3.77 12.26 32.36
C SER A 735 -3.09 12.56 31.01
N GLU A 736 -1.92 13.21 31.05
CA GLU A 736 -1.10 13.47 29.87
C GLU A 736 -0.46 12.18 29.33
N GLN A 737 0.07 11.31 30.19
CA GLN A 737 0.66 10.04 29.79
C GLN A 737 -0.36 9.11 29.14
N ALA A 738 -1.56 9.00 29.71
CA ALA A 738 -2.64 8.21 29.12
C ALA A 738 -3.05 8.74 27.74
N SER A 739 -3.19 10.06 27.60
CA SER A 739 -3.50 10.70 26.32
C SER A 739 -2.39 10.51 25.28
N SER A 740 -1.13 10.69 25.69
CA SER A 740 0.05 10.47 24.86
C SER A 740 0.17 9.00 24.45
N PHE A 741 -0.08 8.06 25.35
CA PHE A 741 -0.03 6.63 25.05
C PHE A 741 -1.09 6.23 24.03
N LYS A 742 -2.33 6.73 24.18
CA LYS A 742 -3.40 6.54 23.20
C LYS A 742 -3.03 7.10 21.83
N SER A 743 -2.38 8.27 21.77
CA SER A 743 -1.85 8.83 20.52
C SER A 743 -0.78 7.93 19.93
N ILE A 744 0.21 7.53 20.72
CA ILE A 744 1.31 6.66 20.27
C ILE A 744 0.79 5.33 19.71
N CYS A 745 -0.23 4.72 20.35
CA CYS A 745 -0.83 3.49 19.84
C CYS A 745 -1.49 3.70 18.47
N ARG A 746 -2.19 4.83 18.28
CA ARG A 746 -2.80 5.19 16.99
C ARG A 746 -1.74 5.45 15.92
N ASP A 747 -0.70 6.20 16.26
CA ASP A 747 0.39 6.55 15.34
C ASP A 747 1.21 5.30 14.95
N ALA A 748 1.46 4.41 15.91
CA ALA A 748 2.13 3.13 15.66
C ALA A 748 1.28 2.19 14.78
N LEU A 749 -0.03 2.21 14.95
CA LEU A 749 -0.96 1.44 14.11
C LEU A 749 -1.00 1.98 12.67
N GLN A 750 -1.01 3.30 12.51
CA GLN A 750 -0.91 3.95 11.21
C GLN A 750 0.43 3.64 10.53
N THR A 751 1.53 3.69 11.29
CA THR A 751 2.86 3.33 10.79
C THR A 751 2.90 1.86 10.37
N ALA A 752 2.37 0.93 11.16
CA ALA A 752 2.37 -0.49 10.84
C ALA A 752 1.49 -0.87 9.64
N LEU A 753 0.47 -0.05 9.32
CA LEU A 753 -0.46 -0.28 8.23
C LEU A 753 0.18 0.01 6.87
N ASP A 754 0.85 1.15 6.74
CA ASP A 754 1.41 1.59 5.45
C ASP A 754 2.63 2.51 5.66
N PRO A 755 3.82 2.14 5.14
CA PRO A 755 5.02 2.94 5.27
C PRO A 755 4.94 4.29 4.54
N LYS A 756 3.99 4.47 3.61
CA LYS A 756 3.79 5.70 2.83
C LYS A 756 2.62 6.55 3.32
N GLU A 757 1.89 6.12 4.35
CA GLU A 757 0.69 6.80 4.88
C GLU A 757 -0.37 7.13 3.81
N THR A 758 -0.41 6.35 2.72
CA THR A 758 -1.42 6.43 1.66
C THR A 758 -2.75 5.81 2.09
N ILE A 759 -2.69 4.76 2.90
CA ILE A 759 -3.87 4.14 3.50
C ILE A 759 -4.11 4.77 4.87
N LYS A 760 -5.24 5.44 5.04
CA LYS A 760 -5.64 5.99 6.34
C LYS A 760 -6.30 4.94 7.21
N LEU A 761 -5.91 4.92 8.48
CA LEU A 761 -6.60 4.17 9.50
C LEU A 761 -8.06 4.60 9.60
N SER A 762 -9.00 3.65 9.62
CA SER A 762 -10.42 3.97 9.79
C SER A 762 -10.69 4.58 11.18
N ASP A 763 -11.57 5.58 11.27
CA ASP A 763 -11.91 6.30 12.51
C ASP A 763 -12.43 5.40 13.66
N GLY A 764 -12.84 4.16 13.35
CA GLY A 764 -13.29 3.16 14.31
C GLY A 764 -12.39 1.94 14.45
N ALA A 765 -11.14 1.97 13.98
CA ALA A 765 -10.22 0.83 14.06
C ALA A 765 -9.90 0.46 15.52
N ILE A 766 -9.61 1.45 16.36
CA ILE A 766 -9.42 1.24 17.80
C ILE A 766 -10.78 1.38 18.47
N LYS A 767 -11.30 0.28 19.02
CA LYS A 767 -12.61 0.26 19.67
C LYS A 767 -12.55 0.77 21.09
N GLN A 768 -11.55 0.33 21.84
CA GLN A 768 -11.49 0.63 23.26
C GLN A 768 -10.09 0.55 23.85
N PHE A 769 -9.88 1.37 24.88
CA PHE A 769 -8.79 1.22 25.84
C PHE A 769 -9.40 0.76 27.15
N LEU A 770 -8.88 -0.31 27.73
CA LEU A 770 -9.37 -0.86 29.00
C LEU A 770 -8.25 -0.93 30.05
N PRO A 771 -8.55 -0.65 31.32
CA PRO A 771 -7.60 -0.80 32.42
C PRO A 771 -7.20 -2.26 32.66
N GLU A 772 -5.92 -2.49 32.95
CA GLU A 772 -5.36 -3.83 33.22
C GLU A 772 -6.12 -4.57 34.34
N SER A 773 -6.42 -3.88 35.44
CA SER A 773 -7.14 -4.44 36.60
C SER A 773 -8.53 -5.00 36.26
N ILE A 774 -9.25 -4.36 35.32
CA ILE A 774 -10.57 -4.83 34.85
C ILE A 774 -10.40 -6.04 33.94
N CYS A 775 -9.42 -6.01 33.03
CA CYS A 775 -9.17 -7.10 32.10
C CYS A 775 -8.86 -8.40 32.85
N THR A 776 -8.08 -8.33 33.93
CA THR A 776 -7.77 -9.50 34.75
C THR A 776 -9.02 -10.10 35.42
N ALA A 777 -9.96 -9.27 35.90
CA ALA A 777 -11.24 -9.77 36.41
C ALA A 777 -12.07 -10.48 35.34
N LEU A 778 -12.13 -9.92 34.13
CA LEU A 778 -12.83 -10.53 32.99
C LEU A 778 -12.21 -11.85 32.55
N TYR A 779 -10.89 -12.02 32.67
CA TYR A 779 -10.21 -13.30 32.42
C TYR A 779 -10.67 -14.39 33.39
N PHE A 780 -10.65 -14.13 34.71
CA PHE A 780 -11.08 -15.11 35.71
C PHE A 780 -12.55 -15.50 35.52
N TYR A 781 -13.40 -14.53 35.17
CA TYR A 781 -14.80 -14.76 34.86
C TYR A 781 -14.99 -15.61 33.59
N ASN A 782 -14.39 -15.22 32.46
CA ASN A 782 -14.68 -15.81 31.16
C ASN A 782 -13.88 -17.09 30.87
N LYS A 783 -12.58 -17.10 31.13
CA LYS A 783 -11.67 -18.18 30.77
C LYS A 783 -11.60 -19.25 31.85
N GLN A 784 -11.38 -18.87 33.10
CA GLN A 784 -11.31 -19.81 34.22
C GLN A 784 -12.67 -20.19 34.81
N LYS A 785 -13.74 -19.50 34.40
CA LYS A 785 -15.12 -19.75 34.86
C LYS A 785 -15.25 -19.68 36.38
N VAL A 786 -14.51 -18.76 37.02
CA VAL A 786 -14.67 -18.48 38.45
C VAL A 786 -16.06 -17.90 38.68
N PHE A 787 -16.82 -18.51 39.59
CA PHE A 787 -18.20 -18.13 39.85
C PHE A 787 -18.25 -16.97 40.84
N PHE A 788 -18.42 -15.75 40.31
CA PHE A 788 -18.50 -14.51 41.06
C PHE A 788 -19.93 -14.22 41.54
N THR A 789 -20.41 -14.91 42.57
CA THR A 789 -21.78 -14.66 43.10
C THR A 789 -21.90 -13.43 43.98
N GLU A 790 -20.81 -13.04 44.64
CA GLU A 790 -20.82 -11.98 45.65
C GLU A 790 -19.57 -11.09 45.56
N SER A 791 -18.57 -11.30 46.43
CA SER A 791 -17.36 -10.48 46.49
C SER A 791 -16.14 -11.22 45.96
N PHE A 792 -15.34 -10.52 45.15
CA PHE A 792 -14.07 -11.03 44.68
C PHE A 792 -13.02 -9.92 44.59
N LEU A 793 -11.77 -10.32 44.80
CA LEU A 793 -10.58 -9.47 44.75
C LEU A 793 -9.64 -10.04 43.70
N THR A 794 -9.23 -9.23 42.73
CA THR A 794 -8.17 -9.58 41.80
C THR A 794 -6.89 -8.84 42.17
N ILE A 795 -5.77 -9.55 42.16
CA ILE A 795 -4.43 -9.02 42.37
C ILE A 795 -3.55 -9.55 41.24
N ASP A 796 -3.26 -8.71 40.27
CA ASP A 796 -2.39 -9.02 39.15
C ASP A 796 -0.98 -8.49 39.42
N ILE A 797 -0.05 -9.36 39.81
CA ILE A 797 1.33 -8.94 40.06
C ILE A 797 2.10 -9.02 38.74
N GLY A 798 2.33 -7.86 38.14
CA GLY A 798 3.09 -7.67 36.92
C GLY A 798 4.60 -7.79 37.11
N GLY A 799 5.33 -7.21 36.15
CA GLY A 799 6.78 -7.05 36.26
C GLY A 799 7.17 -5.84 37.11
N GLY A 800 6.59 -4.67 36.78
CA GLY A 800 6.84 -3.40 37.47
C GLY A 800 5.69 -2.86 38.33
N THR A 801 4.45 -3.30 38.09
CA THR A 801 3.25 -2.88 38.84
C THR A 801 2.46 -4.08 39.34
N THR A 802 1.63 -3.86 40.37
CA THR A 802 0.60 -4.78 40.81
C THR A 802 -0.75 -4.09 40.72
N ASP A 803 -1.62 -4.62 39.87
CA ASP A 803 -2.94 -4.08 39.59
C ASP A 803 -4.00 -4.81 40.40
N ILE A 804 -4.80 -4.05 41.14
CA ILE A 804 -5.72 -4.58 42.15
C ILE A 804 -7.13 -4.09 41.86
N SER A 805 -8.13 -4.97 41.95
CA SER A 805 -9.53 -4.57 41.91
C SER A 805 -10.43 -5.37 42.85
N LEU A 806 -11.30 -4.67 43.55
CA LEU A 806 -12.26 -5.19 44.52
C LEU A 806 -13.67 -5.02 43.97
N TRP A 807 -14.42 -6.11 43.99
CA TRP A 807 -15.76 -6.19 43.44
C TRP A 807 -16.75 -6.77 44.44
N GLN A 808 -17.99 -6.29 44.39
CA GLN A 808 -19.11 -6.85 45.15
C GLN A 808 -20.41 -6.78 44.31
N ASN A 809 -21.07 -7.94 44.15
CA ASN A 809 -22.25 -8.12 43.31
C ASN A 809 -22.02 -7.61 41.87
N HIS A 810 -20.86 -7.95 41.30
CA HIS A 810 -20.38 -7.47 40.00
C HIS A 810 -20.22 -5.95 39.85
N ASN A 811 -20.34 -5.17 40.94
CA ASN A 811 -19.99 -3.74 40.93
C ASN A 811 -18.53 -3.57 41.34
N LEU A 812 -17.79 -2.76 40.59
CA LEU A 812 -16.43 -2.37 40.94
C LEU A 812 -16.49 -1.38 42.12
N ILE A 813 -15.99 -1.80 43.27
CA ILE A 813 -16.01 -0.99 44.49
C ILE A 813 -14.73 -0.13 44.57
N TRP A 814 -13.59 -0.75 44.32
CA TRP A 814 -12.28 -0.09 44.43
C TRP A 814 -11.29 -0.73 43.46
N ARG A 815 -10.32 0.04 42.99
CA ARG A 815 -9.17 -0.45 42.23
C ARG A 815 -7.96 0.43 42.47
N THR A 816 -6.78 -0.10 42.22
CA THR A 816 -5.53 0.68 42.20
C THR A 816 -4.41 -0.02 41.45
N SER A 817 -3.31 0.69 41.17
CA SER A 817 -2.07 0.13 40.60
C SER A 817 -0.85 0.57 41.42
N ILE A 818 -0.17 -0.38 42.07
CA ILE A 818 0.93 -0.11 43.00
C ILE A 818 2.30 -0.54 42.43
N ARG A 819 3.36 0.21 42.71
CA ARG A 819 4.75 -0.04 42.24
C ARG A 819 5.52 -0.97 43.18
N LEU A 820 4.94 -2.14 43.43
CA LEU A 820 5.55 -3.26 44.13
C LEU A 820 5.20 -4.54 43.36
N ALA A 821 6.17 -5.11 42.63
CA ALA A 821 5.92 -6.20 41.69
C ALA A 821 7.08 -7.21 41.60
N GLY A 822 7.03 -8.10 40.60
CA GLY A 822 8.00 -9.17 40.43
C GLY A 822 9.48 -8.71 40.35
N GLN A 823 9.75 -7.53 39.80
CA GLN A 823 11.12 -6.99 39.75
C GLN A 823 11.67 -6.67 41.16
N ASN A 824 10.83 -6.11 42.04
CA ASN A 824 11.24 -5.72 43.39
C ASN A 824 11.47 -6.95 44.29
N ILE A 825 10.71 -8.02 44.07
CA ILE A 825 10.71 -9.22 44.90
C ILE A 825 11.72 -10.25 44.36
N PHE A 826 11.54 -10.67 43.10
CA PHE A 826 12.26 -11.81 42.51
C PHE A 826 13.53 -11.38 41.77
N THR A 827 13.42 -10.48 40.79
CA THR A 827 14.56 -10.09 39.94
C THR A 827 15.69 -9.47 40.76
N ASN A 828 15.35 -8.57 41.71
CA ASN A 828 16.32 -7.97 42.63
C ASN A 828 16.98 -8.99 43.58
N TYR A 829 16.25 -10.01 44.03
CA TYR A 829 16.84 -11.07 44.86
C TYR A 829 17.87 -11.88 44.08
N LEU A 830 17.49 -12.33 42.89
CA LEU A 830 18.35 -13.12 42.01
C LEU A 830 19.58 -12.33 41.57
N SER A 831 19.46 -11.02 41.32
CA SER A 831 20.61 -10.20 40.92
C SER A 831 21.68 -10.17 41.99
N ARG A 832 21.29 -10.11 43.27
CA ARG A 832 22.23 -10.10 44.39
C ARG A 832 22.71 -11.49 44.80
N ASN A 833 22.01 -12.55 44.41
CA ASN A 833 22.30 -13.92 44.81
C ASN A 833 22.53 -14.86 43.60
N ALA A 834 23.44 -14.57 42.67
CA ALA A 834 23.61 -15.42 41.46
C ALA A 834 24.03 -16.87 41.76
N ALA A 835 24.66 -17.15 42.91
CA ALA A 835 24.92 -18.53 43.36
C ALA A 835 23.63 -19.37 43.44
N PHE A 836 22.50 -18.74 43.72
CA PHE A 836 21.17 -19.38 43.69
C PHE A 836 20.84 -19.96 42.30
N LEU A 837 21.25 -19.30 41.22
CA LEU A 837 21.01 -19.80 39.86
C LEU A 837 21.75 -21.13 39.62
N GLN A 838 22.96 -21.27 40.16
CA GLN A 838 23.73 -22.53 40.10
C GLN A 838 23.07 -23.63 40.94
N GLU A 839 22.54 -23.30 42.11
CA GLU A 839 21.78 -24.24 42.96
C GLU A 839 20.50 -24.72 42.27
N MET A 840 19.73 -23.80 41.68
CA MET A 840 18.53 -24.15 40.89
C MET A 840 18.87 -25.09 39.74
N GLN A 841 19.97 -24.80 39.04
CA GLN A 841 20.36 -25.54 37.84
C GLN A 841 20.82 -26.97 38.17
N LYS A 842 21.55 -27.17 39.28
CA LYS A 842 21.89 -28.51 39.81
C LYS A 842 20.65 -29.35 40.11
N ASN A 843 19.59 -28.72 40.61
CA ASN A 843 18.36 -29.41 41.03
C ASN A 843 17.31 -29.57 39.91
N ALA A 844 17.44 -28.84 38.80
CA ALA A 844 16.48 -28.83 37.69
C ALA A 844 16.93 -29.56 36.42
N SER A 845 18.10 -30.21 36.43
CA SER A 845 18.59 -31.14 35.38
C SER A 845 18.43 -30.61 33.94
N ASP A 846 19.33 -29.72 33.52
CA ASP A 846 19.55 -29.25 32.13
C ASP A 846 18.56 -28.22 31.55
N GLN A 847 17.53 -27.80 32.28
CA GLN A 847 16.57 -26.83 31.74
C GLN A 847 17.01 -25.37 31.78
N ILE A 848 17.94 -25.04 32.68
CA ILE A 848 18.62 -23.73 32.70
C ILE A 848 20.01 -23.93 32.09
N PRO A 849 20.35 -23.24 30.98
CA PRO A 849 21.66 -23.38 30.35
C PRO A 849 22.79 -22.93 31.29
N ASN A 850 23.77 -23.82 31.51
CA ASN A 850 24.93 -23.59 32.40
C ASN A 850 25.74 -22.36 31.98
N ASP A 851 25.96 -22.26 30.67
CA ASP A 851 26.66 -21.17 30.01
C ASP A 851 25.93 -19.82 30.13
N ALA A 852 24.60 -19.81 30.20
CA ALA A 852 23.84 -18.59 30.50
C ALA A 852 24.10 -18.09 31.93
N ILE A 853 24.22 -19.00 32.91
CA ILE A 853 24.56 -18.65 34.30
C ILE A 853 25.99 -18.11 34.39
N GLU A 854 26.94 -18.72 33.67
CA GLU A 854 28.31 -18.24 33.57
C GLU A 854 28.35 -16.81 33.01
N GLU A 855 27.59 -16.54 31.95
CA GLU A 855 27.49 -15.19 31.38
C GLU A 855 26.88 -14.18 32.36
N ILE A 856 25.84 -14.54 33.11
CA ILE A 856 25.26 -13.68 34.16
C ILE A 856 26.28 -13.40 35.27
N SER A 857 27.05 -14.43 35.66
CA SER A 857 28.04 -14.33 36.74
C SER A 857 29.22 -13.41 36.39
N LYS A 858 29.52 -13.22 35.10
CA LYS A 858 30.51 -12.25 34.61
C LYS A 858 30.06 -10.80 34.75
N CYS A 859 28.78 -10.53 35.00
CA CYS A 859 28.28 -9.17 35.24
C CYS A 859 28.43 -8.77 36.70
N ASP A 860 28.79 -7.51 36.94
CA ASP A 860 28.82 -6.94 38.29
C ASP A 860 27.47 -7.12 38.99
N SER A 861 27.51 -7.53 40.26
CA SER A 861 26.32 -7.89 41.07
C SER A 861 25.30 -6.76 41.20
N LEU A 862 25.76 -5.51 41.11
CA LEU A 862 24.94 -4.31 41.23
C LEU A 862 24.66 -3.64 39.87
N SER A 863 25.12 -4.20 38.76
CA SER A 863 24.89 -3.61 37.43
C SER A 863 23.45 -3.80 36.94
N ASN A 864 22.94 -2.80 36.22
CA ASN A 864 21.68 -2.94 35.48
C ASN A 864 21.74 -4.07 34.45
N ALA A 865 22.92 -4.31 33.85
CA ALA A 865 23.13 -5.39 32.89
C ALA A 865 22.84 -6.78 33.48
N ARG A 866 23.24 -7.02 34.74
CA ARG A 866 22.93 -8.28 35.43
C ARG A 866 21.43 -8.44 35.70
N ARG A 867 20.75 -7.36 36.11
CA ARG A 867 19.30 -7.36 36.32
C ARG A 867 18.57 -7.71 35.02
N GLN A 868 18.98 -7.11 33.90
CA GLN A 868 18.41 -7.38 32.57
C GLN A 868 18.69 -8.81 32.10
N ALA A 869 19.90 -9.33 32.32
CA ALA A 869 20.23 -10.73 31.98
C ALA A 869 19.35 -11.73 32.74
N ILE A 870 19.10 -11.45 34.02
CA ILE A 870 18.19 -12.25 34.85
C ILE A 870 16.76 -12.12 34.37
N GLU A 871 16.34 -10.95 33.92
CA GLU A 871 15.01 -10.77 33.36
C GLU A 871 14.81 -11.62 32.10
N ILE A 872 15.82 -11.72 31.22
CA ILE A 872 15.79 -12.65 30.07
C ILE A 872 15.65 -14.10 30.56
N LEU A 873 16.44 -14.50 31.56
CA LEU A 873 16.41 -15.86 32.09
C LEU A 873 15.07 -16.22 32.74
N VAL A 874 14.52 -15.34 33.60
CA VAL A 874 13.29 -15.60 34.37
C VAL A 874 12.06 -15.75 33.47
N ASN A 875 12.08 -15.13 32.29
CA ASN A 875 11.02 -15.28 31.28
C ASN A 875 11.25 -16.45 30.31
N SER A 876 12.31 -17.24 30.48
CA SER A 876 12.53 -18.41 29.64
C SER A 876 11.68 -19.60 30.09
N PRO A 877 11.21 -20.46 29.16
CA PRO A 877 10.44 -21.67 29.51
C PRO A 877 11.20 -22.61 30.47
N GLY A 878 12.52 -22.72 30.29
CA GLY A 878 13.38 -23.53 31.16
C GLY A 878 13.40 -23.07 32.62
N TYR A 879 13.36 -21.74 32.85
CA TYR A 879 13.30 -21.20 34.20
C TYR A 879 11.93 -21.45 34.85
N GLN A 880 10.83 -21.23 34.12
CA GLN A 880 9.48 -21.42 34.65
C GLN A 880 9.27 -22.86 35.15
N HIS A 881 9.73 -23.85 34.39
CA HIS A 881 9.65 -25.24 34.82
C HIS A 881 10.59 -25.55 36.00
N ALA A 882 11.79 -24.94 36.05
CA ALA A 882 12.67 -25.08 37.21
C ALA A 882 12.04 -24.51 38.49
N THR A 883 11.29 -23.41 38.40
CA THR A 883 10.63 -22.79 39.57
C THR A 883 9.51 -23.64 40.18
N GLN A 884 8.82 -24.47 39.39
CA GLN A 884 7.76 -25.36 39.88
C GLN A 884 8.27 -26.45 40.84
N LYS A 885 9.60 -26.66 40.92
CA LYS A 885 10.23 -27.61 41.84
C LYS A 885 10.77 -26.94 43.11
N LEU A 886 10.68 -25.61 43.23
CA LEU A 886 11.27 -24.87 44.36
C LEU A 886 10.64 -25.22 45.71
N HIS A 887 9.36 -25.58 45.74
CA HIS A 887 8.70 -25.94 47.00
C HIS A 887 9.27 -27.23 47.61
N TYR A 888 9.89 -28.13 46.84
CA TYR A 888 10.57 -29.31 47.38
C TYR A 888 11.85 -28.95 48.15
N LEU A 889 12.40 -27.76 47.91
CA LEU A 889 13.62 -27.25 48.54
C LEU A 889 13.32 -26.20 49.62
N SER A 890 12.05 -26.03 50.00
CA SER A 890 11.61 -24.94 50.89
C SER A 890 12.16 -25.03 52.31
N ASP A 891 12.48 -26.24 52.77
CA ASP A 891 12.98 -26.52 54.12
C ASP A 891 14.46 -26.96 54.13
N ASP A 892 15.13 -26.99 52.97
CA ASP A 892 16.55 -27.32 52.88
C ASP A 892 17.41 -26.09 53.21
N SER A 893 17.86 -26.04 54.46
CA SER A 893 18.73 -24.97 54.97
C SER A 893 20.12 -24.93 54.34
N SER A 894 20.51 -25.94 53.55
CA SER A 894 21.76 -25.93 52.78
C SER A 894 21.65 -25.14 51.47
N THR A 895 20.43 -24.71 51.10
CA THR A 895 20.16 -23.93 49.88
C THR A 895 19.77 -22.49 50.20
N ARG A 896 19.81 -21.62 49.19
CA ARG A 896 19.32 -20.23 49.27
C ARG A 896 17.81 -20.11 48.98
N VAL A 897 17.13 -21.20 48.62
CA VAL A 897 15.67 -21.26 48.32
C VAL A 897 14.81 -20.75 49.47
N PRO A 898 15.06 -21.10 50.75
CA PRO A 898 14.27 -20.59 51.85
C PRO A 898 14.25 -19.06 51.90
N GLY A 899 15.38 -18.40 51.60
CA GLY A 899 15.52 -16.93 51.59
C GLY A 899 14.57 -16.24 50.61
N LEU A 900 14.55 -16.69 49.35
CA LEU A 900 13.64 -16.21 48.30
C LEU A 900 12.17 -16.42 48.69
N LEU A 901 11.83 -17.60 49.23
CA LEU A 901 10.48 -17.89 49.68
C LEU A 901 10.06 -17.00 50.85
N ARG A 902 10.98 -16.63 51.76
CA ARG A 902 10.65 -15.67 52.86
C ARG A 902 10.36 -14.28 52.34
N ILE A 903 11.17 -13.80 51.41
CA ILE A 903 10.97 -12.47 50.81
C ILE A 903 9.66 -12.43 50.02
N THR A 904 9.37 -13.48 49.27
CA THR A 904 8.11 -13.60 48.51
C THR A 904 6.90 -13.67 49.44
N GLU A 905 6.95 -14.50 50.48
CA GLU A 905 5.89 -14.61 51.50
C GLU A 905 5.66 -13.27 52.21
N PHE A 906 6.72 -12.58 52.61
CA PHE A 906 6.63 -11.28 53.29
C PHE A 906 6.06 -10.19 52.36
N ALA A 907 6.48 -10.15 51.11
CA ALA A 907 5.97 -9.19 50.13
C ALA A 907 4.47 -9.39 49.86
N LEU A 908 4.04 -10.64 49.68
CA LEU A 908 2.61 -10.97 49.51
C LEU A 908 1.80 -10.65 50.77
N ALA A 909 2.34 -10.95 51.96
CA ALA A 909 1.71 -10.57 53.23
C ALA A 909 1.51 -9.06 53.34
N GLY A 910 2.48 -8.27 52.88
CA GLY A 910 2.39 -6.81 52.89
C GLY A 910 1.35 -6.26 51.92
N ILE A 911 1.26 -6.80 50.69
CA ILE A 911 0.22 -6.44 49.74
C ILE A 911 -1.17 -6.77 50.32
N LEU A 912 -1.33 -7.98 50.86
CA LEU A 912 -2.59 -8.41 51.48
C LEU A 912 -2.93 -7.58 52.73
N TYR A 913 -1.94 -7.19 53.54
CA TYR A 913 -2.16 -6.29 54.68
C TYR A 913 -2.74 -4.95 54.23
N TYR A 914 -2.13 -4.32 53.23
CA TYR A 914 -2.60 -3.06 52.68
C TYR A 914 -4.02 -3.17 52.13
N VAL A 915 -4.29 -4.18 51.30
CA VAL A 915 -5.62 -4.39 50.73
C VAL A 915 -6.65 -4.70 51.82
N GLY A 916 -6.29 -5.48 52.84
CA GLY A 916 -7.13 -5.75 54.00
C GLY A 916 -7.52 -4.45 54.71
N ARG A 917 -6.57 -3.53 54.90
CA ARG A 917 -6.84 -2.21 55.49
C ARG A 917 -7.77 -1.36 54.64
N VAL A 918 -7.65 -1.40 53.32
CA VAL A 918 -8.58 -0.72 52.41
C VAL A 918 -9.98 -1.32 52.53
N ILE A 919 -10.12 -2.65 52.54
CA ILE A 919 -11.41 -3.32 52.70
C ILE A 919 -12.06 -2.98 54.04
N HIS A 920 -11.29 -3.03 55.13
CA HIS A 920 -11.75 -2.64 56.45
C HIS A 920 -12.26 -1.21 56.45
N ALA A 921 -11.55 -0.32 55.74
CA ALA A 921 -11.92 1.08 55.65
C ALA A 921 -13.23 1.31 54.90
N LEU A 922 -13.39 0.68 53.75
CA LEU A 922 -14.60 0.75 52.94
C LEU A 922 -15.81 0.15 53.67
N GLY A 923 -15.60 -0.90 54.47
CA GLY A 923 -16.65 -1.55 55.23
C GLY A 923 -17.13 -0.82 56.48
N ASN A 924 -16.26 -0.04 57.12
CA ASN A 924 -16.65 0.78 58.28
C ASN A 924 -17.14 2.18 57.90
N SER A 925 -17.10 2.53 56.61
CA SER A 925 -17.72 3.77 56.13
C SER A 925 -19.24 3.67 56.26
N LYS A 926 -19.89 4.64 56.93
CA LYS A 926 -21.37 4.70 57.01
C LYS A 926 -21.91 5.01 55.62
N GLU A 927 -22.90 4.23 55.16
CA GLU A 927 -23.58 4.44 53.88
C GLU A 927 -23.96 5.92 53.68
N VAL A 928 -23.56 6.48 52.55
CA VAL A 928 -23.93 7.83 52.07
C VAL A 928 -23.31 9.01 52.83
N ALA A 929 -22.05 8.90 53.26
CA ALA A 929 -21.20 10.08 53.42
C ALA A 929 -20.33 10.26 52.15
N GLU A 930 -20.74 11.14 51.24
CA GLU A 930 -19.81 11.86 50.34
C GLU A 930 -19.20 11.11 49.14
N GLY A 931 -19.91 10.14 48.54
CA GLY A 931 -19.50 9.55 47.25
C GLY A 931 -18.44 8.46 47.34
N ILE A 932 -18.14 7.96 48.55
CA ILE A 932 -17.31 6.76 48.77
C ILE A 932 -18.23 5.52 48.73
N PRO A 933 -17.92 4.49 47.93
CA PRO A 933 -18.70 3.26 47.88
C PRO A 933 -18.50 2.42 49.15
N HIS A 934 -19.60 1.86 49.68
CA HIS A 934 -19.59 0.98 50.84
C HIS A 934 -19.28 -0.46 50.42
N PHE A 935 -18.45 -1.17 51.19
CA PHE A 935 -18.20 -2.60 51.02
C PHE A 935 -18.82 -3.39 52.18
N ASP A 936 -19.85 -4.18 51.92
CA ASP A 936 -20.52 -4.94 52.97
C ASP A 936 -19.61 -6.09 53.47
N LEU A 937 -19.13 -5.95 54.72
CA LEU A 937 -18.26 -6.91 55.39
C LEU A 937 -18.98 -8.20 55.81
N ASN A 938 -20.32 -8.20 55.85
CA ASN A 938 -21.13 -9.28 56.43
C ASN A 938 -21.74 -10.25 55.40
N ARG A 939 -21.57 -10.01 54.09
CA ARG A 939 -22.02 -10.93 53.01
C ARG A 939 -21.28 -12.28 53.04
N ASP A 940 -21.77 -13.33 52.39
CA ASP A 940 -21.38 -14.72 52.67
C ASP A 940 -19.92 -15.09 52.33
N SER A 941 -19.33 -14.65 51.22
CA SER A 941 -17.94 -15.05 50.89
C SER A 941 -17.11 -14.09 50.02
N LEU A 942 -15.78 -14.12 50.21
CA LEU A 942 -14.79 -13.38 49.40
C LEU A 942 -13.81 -14.35 48.72
N GLN A 943 -13.67 -14.23 47.41
CA GLN A 943 -12.69 -14.97 46.60
C GLN A 943 -11.49 -14.07 46.27
N ILE A 944 -10.26 -14.61 46.34
CA ILE A 944 -9.04 -13.88 45.96
C ILE A 944 -8.41 -14.56 44.75
N CYS A 945 -8.22 -13.80 43.68
CA CYS A 945 -7.67 -14.26 42.41
C CYS A 945 -6.30 -13.59 42.15
N PHE A 946 -5.25 -14.39 42.00
CA PHE A 946 -3.90 -13.93 41.70
C PHE A 946 -3.56 -14.14 40.22
N GLY A 947 -3.30 -13.03 39.52
CA GLY A 947 -2.85 -12.99 38.13
C GLY A 947 -1.36 -12.69 37.97
N GLY A 948 -0.89 -12.77 36.74
CA GLY A 948 0.46 -12.37 36.34
C GLY A 948 1.52 -13.24 36.98
N ARG A 949 2.67 -12.64 37.31
CA ARG A 949 3.74 -13.32 38.08
C ARG A 949 3.28 -13.71 39.48
N GLY A 950 2.26 -13.05 40.01
CA GLY A 950 1.73 -13.32 41.35
C GLY A 950 1.23 -14.75 41.49
N SER A 951 0.59 -15.27 40.45
CA SER A 951 0.15 -16.67 40.39
C SER A 951 1.31 -17.64 40.60
N LEU A 952 2.41 -17.46 39.85
CA LEU A 952 3.65 -18.25 39.97
C LEU A 952 4.30 -18.09 41.35
N LEU A 953 4.37 -16.86 41.88
CA LEU A 953 4.93 -16.59 43.21
C LEU A 953 4.15 -17.32 44.30
N VAL A 954 2.83 -17.22 44.29
CA VAL A 954 1.96 -17.91 45.24
C VAL A 954 2.05 -19.42 45.07
N GLU A 955 2.15 -19.90 43.83
CA GLU A 955 2.33 -21.33 43.52
C GLU A 955 3.64 -21.90 44.10
N THR A 956 4.72 -21.10 44.14
CA THR A 956 5.98 -21.56 44.76
C THR A 956 5.94 -21.63 46.30
N ILE A 957 4.96 -20.99 46.96
CA ILE A 957 4.78 -21.04 48.41
C ILE A 957 4.02 -22.30 48.82
N LEU A 958 4.41 -22.95 49.92
CA LEU A 958 3.73 -24.15 50.43
C LEU A 958 2.23 -23.88 50.74
N PRO A 959 1.32 -24.84 50.45
CA PRO A 959 -0.12 -24.67 50.71
C PRO A 959 -0.47 -24.20 52.13
N GLU A 960 0.12 -24.80 53.17
CA GLU A 960 -0.14 -24.45 54.57
C GLU A 960 0.20 -22.99 54.91
N ARG A 961 1.18 -22.41 54.19
CA ARG A 961 1.57 -21.00 54.34
C ARG A 961 0.61 -20.07 53.61
N ARG A 962 0.05 -20.51 52.46
CA ARG A 962 -1.02 -19.77 51.76
C ARG A 962 -2.24 -19.59 52.66
N ASP A 963 -2.62 -20.64 53.38
CA ASP A 963 -3.74 -20.56 54.33
C ASP A 963 -3.47 -19.58 55.48
N LYS A 964 -2.21 -19.51 55.96
CA LYS A 964 -1.79 -18.51 56.97
C LYS A 964 -1.86 -17.08 56.43
N LEU A 965 -1.45 -16.84 55.18
CA LEU A 965 -1.58 -15.54 54.52
C LEU A 965 -3.05 -15.10 54.40
N VAL A 966 -3.93 -16.04 54.02
CA VAL A 966 -5.37 -15.78 53.94
C VAL A 966 -5.96 -15.45 55.32
N ARG A 967 -5.55 -16.16 56.38
CA ARG A 967 -5.97 -15.85 57.76
C ARG A 967 -5.51 -14.46 58.22
N MET A 968 -4.26 -14.11 57.94
CA MET A 968 -3.73 -12.78 58.22
C MET A 968 -4.56 -11.70 57.50
N PHE A 969 -4.81 -11.89 56.20
CA PHE A 969 -5.67 -10.98 55.42
C PHE A 969 -7.08 -10.85 56.02
N GLN A 970 -7.70 -11.97 56.38
CA GLN A 970 -9.04 -12.00 56.96
C GLN A 970 -9.11 -11.22 58.28
N GLN A 971 -8.11 -11.38 59.15
CA GLN A 971 -8.01 -10.64 60.41
C GLN A 971 -7.88 -9.12 60.17
N VAL A 972 -6.99 -8.72 59.25
CA VAL A 972 -6.72 -7.30 58.96
C VAL A 972 -7.90 -6.62 58.28
N ALA A 973 -8.60 -7.34 57.40
CA ALA A 973 -9.81 -6.85 56.74
C ALA A 973 -11.02 -6.76 57.67
N GLY A 974 -10.96 -7.36 58.87
CA GLY A 974 -12.10 -7.44 59.79
C GLY A 974 -13.25 -8.29 59.24
N LEU A 975 -12.92 -9.34 58.47
CA LEU A 975 -13.90 -10.21 57.84
C LEU A 975 -14.34 -11.32 58.80
N ASN A 976 -15.60 -11.27 59.23
CA ASN A 976 -16.20 -12.30 60.11
C ASN A 976 -16.67 -13.55 59.35
N ARG A 977 -16.14 -13.77 58.14
CA ARG A 977 -16.60 -14.78 57.16
C ARG A 977 -15.42 -15.55 56.56
N PRO A 978 -15.63 -16.77 56.04
CA PRO A 978 -14.57 -17.52 55.37
C PRO A 978 -14.12 -16.81 54.08
N VAL A 979 -12.81 -16.71 53.90
CA VAL A 979 -12.19 -16.35 52.62
C VAL A 979 -11.88 -17.66 51.88
N HIS A 980 -12.36 -17.78 50.65
CA HIS A 980 -12.15 -18.99 49.83
C HIS A 980 -10.67 -19.19 49.48
N PRO A 981 -10.26 -20.42 49.09
CA PRO A 981 -8.90 -20.68 48.62
C PRO A 981 -8.49 -19.74 47.49
N LEU A 982 -7.18 -19.42 47.43
CA LEU A 982 -6.61 -18.55 46.41
C LEU A 982 -6.78 -19.17 45.02
N TYR A 983 -7.46 -18.46 44.11
CA TYR A 983 -7.55 -18.83 42.70
C TYR A 983 -6.31 -18.30 41.99
N LEU A 984 -5.58 -19.18 41.31
CA LEU A 984 -4.35 -18.83 40.59
C LEU A 984 -4.61 -18.88 39.09
N SER A 985 -4.06 -17.91 38.36
CA SER A 985 -4.05 -17.96 36.90
C SER A 985 -3.39 -19.23 36.38
N GLN A 986 -3.97 -19.82 35.34
CA GLN A 986 -3.47 -21.01 34.64
C GLN A 986 -2.59 -20.62 33.44
N GLU A 987 -2.71 -19.37 32.98
CA GLU A 987 -1.93 -18.82 31.87
C GLU A 987 -1.30 -17.49 32.36
N PRO A 988 -0.29 -17.53 33.26
CA PRO A 988 0.34 -16.34 33.80
C PRO A 988 0.83 -15.40 32.70
N LYS A 989 0.63 -14.09 32.85
CA LYS A 989 1.00 -13.03 31.89
C LYS A 989 0.11 -12.91 30.64
N CYS A 990 -0.96 -13.70 30.54
CA CYS A 990 -1.91 -13.63 29.42
C CYS A 990 -3.27 -13.03 29.80
N GLU A 991 -3.52 -12.81 31.09
CA GLU A 991 -4.84 -12.51 31.65
C GLU A 991 -5.43 -11.24 31.04
N VAL A 992 -4.64 -10.16 31.03
CA VAL A 992 -5.07 -8.86 30.53
C VAL A 992 -5.43 -8.94 29.03
N ALA A 993 -4.54 -9.48 28.19
CA ALA A 993 -4.77 -9.55 26.75
C ALA A 993 -6.01 -10.37 26.39
N HIS A 994 -6.27 -11.46 27.12
CA HIS A 994 -7.49 -12.24 26.95
C HIS A 994 -8.73 -11.45 27.42
N GLY A 995 -8.65 -10.81 28.59
CA GLY A 995 -9.72 -10.02 29.19
C GLY A 995 -10.19 -8.86 28.31
N LEU A 996 -9.28 -8.24 27.55
CA LEU A 996 -9.61 -7.19 26.58
C LEU A 996 -10.71 -7.61 25.59
N LEU A 997 -10.68 -8.87 25.13
CA LEU A 997 -11.61 -9.39 24.13
C LEU A 997 -12.93 -9.92 24.72
N VAL A 998 -13.05 -9.95 26.04
CA VAL A 998 -14.28 -10.37 26.73
C VAL A 998 -15.27 -9.20 26.82
N TYR A 999 -14.78 -7.98 27.02
CA TYR A 999 -15.62 -6.81 27.33
C TYR A 999 -16.67 -6.48 26.25
N GLU A 1000 -16.33 -6.63 24.96
CA GLU A 1000 -17.25 -6.33 23.87
C GLU A 1000 -18.42 -7.33 23.76
N GLN A 1001 -18.31 -8.51 24.38
CA GLN A 1001 -19.47 -9.38 24.57
C GLN A 1001 -20.38 -8.72 25.60
N LYS A 1002 -21.25 -7.81 25.14
CA LYS A 1002 -22.26 -7.15 25.95
C LYS A 1002 -23.08 -8.11 26.81
N SER A 1003 -23.11 -9.42 26.52
CA SER A 1003 -23.72 -10.44 27.36
C SER A 1003 -22.82 -10.99 28.49
N ALA A 1004 -21.50 -11.07 28.31
CA ALA A 1004 -20.58 -11.59 29.32
C ALA A 1004 -20.11 -10.48 30.29
N ALA A 1005 -19.94 -9.25 29.80
CA ALA A 1005 -19.58 -8.10 30.62
C ALA A 1005 -20.80 -7.29 31.09
N ALA A 1006 -22.02 -7.56 30.61
CA ALA A 1006 -23.26 -6.84 31.02
C ALA A 1006 -23.45 -6.80 32.52
N ASP A 1007 -23.07 -7.87 33.21
CA ASP A 1007 -23.28 -8.00 34.64
C ASP A 1007 -22.31 -7.11 35.43
N PHE A 1008 -21.16 -6.72 34.85
CA PHE A 1008 -20.13 -5.92 35.51
C PHE A 1008 -20.39 -4.42 35.38
N LYS A 1009 -20.58 -3.74 36.51
CA LYS A 1009 -20.70 -2.27 36.56
C LYS A 1009 -19.38 -1.65 36.98
N ILE A 1010 -18.79 -0.87 36.06
CA ILE A 1010 -17.45 -0.27 36.21
C ILE A 1010 -17.53 1.20 36.67
N GLU A 1011 -18.66 1.87 36.45
CA GLU A 1011 -18.85 3.27 36.82
C GLU A 1011 -18.97 3.44 38.35
N GLY A 1012 -18.36 4.50 38.89
CA GLY A 1012 -18.49 4.87 40.31
C GLY A 1012 -17.49 4.20 41.28
N ALA A 1013 -16.45 3.53 40.76
CA ALA A 1013 -15.40 2.96 41.59
C ALA A 1013 -14.65 4.03 42.41
N TRP A 1014 -14.28 3.70 43.64
CA TRP A 1014 -13.38 4.53 44.44
C TRP A 1014 -11.95 4.43 43.89
N LEU A 1015 -11.32 5.59 43.66
CA LEU A 1015 -9.99 5.72 43.06
C LEU A 1015 -9.00 6.49 43.97
N ASP A 1016 -9.42 6.86 45.18
CA ASP A 1016 -8.56 7.59 46.10
C ASP A 1016 -7.61 6.61 46.83
N THR A 1017 -6.33 6.98 46.90
CA THR A 1017 -5.29 6.17 47.57
C THR A 1017 -5.30 6.39 49.08
N LEU A 1018 -5.37 5.29 49.85
CA LEU A 1018 -5.17 5.32 51.30
C LEU A 1018 -3.66 5.32 51.63
N LEU A 1019 -3.22 6.26 52.49
CA LEU A 1019 -1.80 6.45 52.85
C LEU A 1019 -1.16 5.18 53.43
N GLY A 1020 -1.82 4.58 54.41
CA GLY A 1020 -1.37 3.38 55.10
C GLY A 1020 -0.16 3.57 56.02
N GLU A 1021 0.34 4.79 56.23
CA GLU A 1021 1.37 5.19 57.21
C GLU A 1021 1.17 6.69 57.57
N SER A 1022 1.67 7.13 58.73
CA SER A 1022 1.63 8.55 59.16
C SER A 1022 2.52 9.43 58.28
N LEU A 1023 1.93 10.48 57.73
CA LEU A 1023 2.64 11.48 56.92
C LEU A 1023 2.74 12.79 57.70
N TYR A 1024 3.94 13.28 57.93
CA TYR A 1024 4.16 14.60 58.51
C TYR A 1024 4.31 15.62 57.39
N LEU A 1025 3.53 16.69 57.48
CA LEU A 1025 3.61 17.87 56.63
C LEU A 1025 4.25 19.00 57.40
N SER A 1026 5.53 19.25 57.15
CA SER A 1026 6.34 20.12 58.00
C SER A 1026 6.31 19.64 59.46
N ASP A 1027 5.41 20.18 60.30
CA ASP A 1027 5.24 19.86 61.73
C ASP A 1027 3.85 19.30 62.09
N GLN A 1028 2.95 19.16 61.11
CA GLN A 1028 1.62 18.60 61.35
C GLN A 1028 1.58 17.14 60.94
N GLU A 1029 1.25 16.25 61.88
CA GLU A 1029 1.00 14.84 61.59
C GLU A 1029 -0.37 14.67 60.89
N ILE A 1030 -0.36 13.98 59.76
CA ILE A 1030 -1.54 13.36 59.16
C ILE A 1030 -1.49 11.87 59.55
N GLU A 1031 -2.28 11.52 60.58
CA GLU A 1031 -2.45 10.12 60.95
C GLU A 1031 -3.23 9.35 59.86
N PRO A 1032 -2.86 8.11 59.55
CA PRO A 1032 -3.58 7.22 58.63
C PRO A 1032 -4.72 6.47 59.34
N LYS A 1033 -4.95 6.73 60.63
CA LYS A 1033 -5.83 5.94 61.49
C LYS A 1033 -7.29 6.22 61.19
N LEU A 1034 -7.88 5.33 60.40
CA LEU A 1034 -9.29 5.35 60.06
C LEU A 1034 -10.21 5.14 61.28
N ASP A 1035 -9.78 4.34 62.27
CA ASP A 1035 -10.58 3.94 63.43
C ASP A 1035 -10.89 5.11 64.39
N THR A 1036 -10.00 6.09 64.48
CA THR A 1036 -10.15 7.28 65.35
C THR A 1036 -11.03 8.38 64.74
N LEU A 1037 -11.18 8.38 63.41
CA LEU A 1037 -11.91 9.40 62.65
C LEU A 1037 -13.38 9.05 62.39
N LEU A 1038 -13.71 7.76 62.34
CA LEU A 1038 -15.10 7.29 62.23
C LEU A 1038 -15.84 7.26 63.59
N SER A 1039 -15.10 7.17 64.71
CA SER A 1039 -15.66 7.12 66.07
C SER A 1039 -15.97 8.48 66.71
N LYS A 1040 -15.41 9.59 66.22
CA LYS A 1040 -15.79 10.95 66.65
C LYS A 1040 -16.88 11.53 65.75
N ALA A 1041 -18.13 11.39 66.19
CA ALA A 1041 -19.31 11.93 65.50
C ALA A 1041 -19.53 13.39 65.87
N ASP A 1042 -18.86 14.31 65.17
CA ASP A 1042 -19.26 15.72 65.09
C ASP A 1042 -19.50 16.13 63.64
N SER A 1043 -20.47 17.02 63.43
CA SER A 1043 -21.16 17.34 62.17
C SER A 1043 -20.35 18.12 61.12
N ASN A 1044 -19.02 18.15 61.18
CA ASN A 1044 -18.15 18.92 60.27
C ASN A 1044 -17.33 18.04 59.30
N LYS A 1045 -17.93 16.93 58.83
CA LYS A 1045 -17.21 15.76 58.31
C LYS A 1045 -16.71 15.77 56.87
N SER A 1046 -17.10 16.74 56.03
CA SER A 1046 -16.64 16.74 54.62
C SER A 1046 -15.22 17.24 54.39
N ALA A 1047 -14.67 18.02 55.32
CA ALA A 1047 -13.31 18.52 55.20
C ALA A 1047 -12.24 17.52 55.70
N THR A 1048 -12.61 16.59 56.57
CA THR A 1048 -11.66 15.76 57.35
C THR A 1048 -11.37 14.40 56.70
N LEU A 1049 -12.36 13.76 56.06
CA LEU A 1049 -12.13 12.53 55.27
C LEU A 1049 -11.37 12.83 53.96
N LYS A 1050 -11.66 14.00 53.35
CA LYS A 1050 -10.90 14.61 52.27
C LYS A 1050 -9.43 14.90 52.58
N ALA A 1051 -9.05 14.95 53.86
CA ALA A 1051 -7.68 15.16 54.33
C ALA A 1051 -6.88 13.85 54.51
N LEU A 1052 -7.55 12.69 54.52
CA LEU A 1052 -6.94 11.36 54.69
C LEU A 1052 -6.60 10.68 53.36
N THR A 1053 -7.23 11.14 52.28
CA THR A 1053 -6.89 10.78 50.92
C THR A 1053 -5.99 11.87 50.34
N LEU A 1054 -5.01 11.46 49.53
CA LEU A 1054 -4.04 12.37 48.91
C LEU A 1054 -4.70 13.36 47.91
N SER A 1055 -5.99 13.18 47.63
CA SER A 1055 -6.70 13.77 46.52
C SER A 1055 -6.98 15.26 46.68
N SER A 1056 -7.41 15.74 47.84
CA SER A 1056 -8.10 17.03 47.84
C SER A 1056 -7.40 18.21 48.52
N LYS A 1057 -6.54 18.05 49.54
CA LYS A 1057 -5.90 19.21 50.22
C LYS A 1057 -4.55 18.95 50.92
N VAL A 1058 -3.66 18.12 50.37
CA VAL A 1058 -2.28 18.06 50.90
C VAL A 1058 -1.50 19.32 50.44
N PRO A 1059 -1.02 20.21 51.33
CA PRO A 1059 -0.33 21.45 50.96
C PRO A 1059 0.97 21.17 50.20
N HIS A 1060 1.10 21.73 48.98
CA HIS A 1060 2.29 21.56 48.11
C HIS A 1060 3.54 22.32 48.56
N HIS A 1061 3.42 23.11 49.62
CA HIS A 1061 4.50 23.92 50.18
C HIS A 1061 5.14 23.23 51.40
N ALA A 1062 4.57 22.12 51.87
CA ALA A 1062 5.02 21.39 53.04
C ALA A 1062 5.97 20.25 52.67
N SER A 1063 7.03 20.06 53.45
CA SER A 1063 7.93 18.92 53.32
C SER A 1063 7.23 17.65 53.78
N TRP A 1064 7.27 16.60 52.95
CA TRP A 1064 6.70 15.28 53.27
C TRP A 1064 7.77 14.44 53.95
N ARG A 1065 7.46 13.93 55.14
CA ARG A 1065 8.36 13.01 55.87
C ARG A 1065 7.57 11.99 56.68
N VAL A 1066 8.21 10.88 56.99
CA VAL A 1066 7.72 9.86 57.91
C VAL A 1066 8.67 9.80 59.10
N GLU A 1067 8.14 9.92 60.32
CA GLU A 1067 8.92 9.81 61.57
C GLU A 1067 8.77 8.42 62.19
N GLU A 1068 7.55 7.92 62.30
CA GLU A 1068 7.20 6.61 62.84
C GLU A 1068 6.57 5.70 61.76
N LEU A 1069 6.98 4.42 61.74
CA LEU A 1069 6.41 3.39 60.88
C LEU A 1069 5.44 2.48 61.65
N THR A 1070 4.37 3.06 62.15
CA THR A 1070 3.42 2.36 63.01
C THR A 1070 2.76 1.19 62.29
N GLU A 1071 2.45 1.34 60.99
CA GLU A 1071 1.70 0.35 60.23
C GLU A 1071 2.58 -0.80 59.76
N LEU A 1072 3.81 -0.53 59.32
CA LEU A 1072 4.81 -1.57 59.05
C LEU A 1072 5.09 -2.39 60.31
N ASN A 1073 5.25 -1.74 61.47
CA ASN A 1073 5.48 -2.44 62.73
C ASN A 1073 4.29 -3.34 63.11
N THR A 1074 3.07 -2.84 62.92
CA THR A 1074 1.84 -3.62 63.14
C THR A 1074 1.75 -4.82 62.20
N MET A 1075 2.05 -4.62 60.92
CA MET A 1075 2.12 -5.68 59.92
C MET A 1075 3.14 -6.75 60.31
N ILE A 1076 4.34 -6.35 60.74
CA ILE A 1076 5.40 -7.28 61.19
C ILE A 1076 4.95 -8.10 62.40
N GLN A 1077 4.26 -7.48 63.38
CA GLN A 1077 3.74 -8.19 64.55
C GLN A 1077 2.69 -9.23 64.17
N ILE A 1078 1.75 -8.88 63.28
CA ILE A 1078 0.71 -9.80 62.80
C ILE A 1078 1.36 -10.93 61.97
N TYR A 1079 2.29 -10.59 61.09
CA TYR A 1079 3.07 -11.55 60.30
C TYR A 1079 3.81 -12.54 61.21
N GLN A 1080 4.48 -12.05 62.26
CA GLN A 1080 5.17 -12.88 63.25
C GLN A 1080 4.22 -13.83 63.98
N LYS A 1081 3.04 -13.33 64.36
CA LYS A 1081 2.02 -14.10 65.07
C LYS A 1081 1.42 -15.22 64.20
N GLU A 1082 1.03 -14.91 62.96
CA GLU A 1082 0.30 -15.84 62.10
C GLU A 1082 1.23 -16.80 61.32
N LEU A 1083 2.41 -16.33 60.90
CA LEU A 1083 3.36 -17.11 60.10
C LEU A 1083 4.55 -17.65 60.91
N GLY A 1084 4.69 -17.25 62.19
CA GLY A 1084 5.69 -17.78 63.11
C GLY A 1084 7.14 -17.40 62.79
N ARG A 1085 7.36 -16.37 61.95
CA ARG A 1085 8.69 -15.96 61.48
C ARG A 1085 9.14 -14.64 62.10
N LYS A 1086 10.22 -14.66 62.87
CA LYS A 1086 10.83 -13.46 63.45
C LYS A 1086 11.52 -12.60 62.38
N ILE A 1087 11.29 -11.30 62.44
CA ILE A 1087 11.99 -10.28 61.66
C ILE A 1087 12.66 -9.35 62.67
N MET A 1088 14.00 -9.25 62.62
CA MET A 1088 14.78 -8.37 63.50
C MET A 1088 15.00 -7.03 62.79
N LEU A 1089 14.51 -5.94 63.39
CA LEU A 1089 14.84 -4.57 63.00
C LEU A 1089 16.13 -4.17 63.72
N ASP A 1090 17.08 -3.58 63.00
CA ASP A 1090 18.39 -3.21 63.54
C ASP A 1090 18.46 -1.69 63.66
N SER A 1091 18.72 -1.17 64.86
CA SER A 1091 18.52 0.23 65.22
C SER A 1091 19.43 1.20 64.45
N ASP A 1092 20.63 0.78 64.04
CA ASP A 1092 21.56 1.62 63.28
C ASP A 1092 21.20 1.69 61.79
N VAL A 1093 20.54 0.65 61.29
CA VAL A 1093 20.04 0.63 59.91
C VAL A 1093 18.77 1.47 59.78
N ASP A 1094 18.11 1.77 60.90
CA ASP A 1094 16.86 2.55 60.94
C ASP A 1094 16.96 3.99 60.48
N VAL A 1095 18.14 4.62 60.60
CA VAL A 1095 18.32 6.02 60.17
C VAL A 1095 18.51 6.12 58.65
N ILE A 1096 19.36 5.27 58.07
CA ILE A 1096 19.72 5.32 56.64
C ILE A 1096 18.51 5.03 55.75
N TRP A 1097 17.65 4.08 56.13
CA TRP A 1097 16.47 3.77 55.34
C TRP A 1097 15.38 4.84 55.49
N LYS A 1098 15.23 5.45 56.67
CA LYS A 1098 14.29 6.57 56.86
C LYS A 1098 14.64 7.72 55.93
N ASP A 1099 15.94 8.02 55.79
CA ASP A 1099 16.41 9.02 54.85
C ASP A 1099 16.06 8.66 53.40
N ARG A 1100 16.27 7.39 52.98
CA ARG A 1100 15.90 6.92 51.63
C ARG A 1100 14.39 7.04 51.37
N ILE A 1101 13.55 6.69 52.34
CA ILE A 1101 12.09 6.83 52.23
C ILE A 1101 11.70 8.30 52.14
N ASN A 1102 12.24 9.13 53.01
CA ASN A 1102 11.97 10.57 53.02
C ASN A 1102 12.41 11.24 51.72
N ASP A 1103 13.52 10.81 51.11
CA ASP A 1103 13.95 11.31 49.81
C ASP A 1103 12.99 10.91 48.67
N GLN A 1104 12.48 9.68 48.67
CA GLN A 1104 11.43 9.26 47.72
C GLN A 1104 10.12 10.05 47.92
N LEU A 1105 9.76 10.37 49.17
CA LEU A 1105 8.59 11.19 49.49
C LEU A 1105 8.77 12.66 49.05
N LYS A 1106 9.98 13.22 49.19
CA LYS A 1106 10.30 14.56 48.64
C LYS A 1106 10.16 14.58 47.11
N GLU A 1107 10.67 13.56 46.42
CA GLU A 1107 10.53 13.44 44.96
C GLU A 1107 9.05 13.34 44.56
N MET A 1108 8.28 12.51 45.26
CA MET A 1108 6.83 12.38 45.04
C MET A 1108 6.09 13.71 45.25
N CYS A 1109 6.40 14.43 46.34
CA CYS A 1109 5.85 15.77 46.61
C CYS A 1109 6.16 16.77 45.47
N SER A 1110 7.39 16.77 44.96
CA SER A 1110 7.79 17.62 43.82
C SER A 1110 7.01 17.31 42.54
N LYS A 1111 6.75 16.03 42.24
CA LYS A 1111 5.97 15.63 41.06
C LYS A 1111 4.51 16.08 41.15
N VAL A 1112 3.90 15.90 42.32
CA VAL A 1112 2.54 16.37 42.60
C VAL A 1112 2.44 17.91 42.47
N LYS A 1113 3.48 18.64 42.89
CA LYS A 1113 3.55 20.10 42.71
C LYS A 1113 3.55 20.49 41.22
N GLN A 1114 4.40 19.85 40.42
CA GLN A 1114 4.48 20.11 38.98
C GLN A 1114 3.17 19.79 38.25
N ALA A 1115 2.50 18.70 38.61
CA ALA A 1115 1.23 18.30 38.01
C ALA A 1115 0.10 19.32 38.27
N ARG A 1116 0.02 19.91 39.48
CA ARG A 1116 -0.97 20.97 39.80
C ARG A 1116 -0.75 22.25 39.03
N GLU A 1117 0.50 22.64 38.82
CA GLU A 1117 0.86 23.86 38.08
C GLU A 1117 0.43 23.80 36.60
N HIS A 1118 0.28 22.60 36.03
CA HIS A 1118 -0.09 22.39 34.63
C HIS A 1118 -1.57 21.98 34.42
N SER A 1119 -2.34 21.71 35.48
CA SER A 1119 -3.74 21.30 35.38
C SER A 1119 -4.72 22.46 35.61
N THR A 1120 -5.69 22.64 34.71
CA THR A 1120 -6.79 23.62 34.87
C THR A 1120 -7.98 23.09 35.66
N SER A 1121 -7.98 21.81 36.05
CA SER A 1121 -9.07 21.15 36.79
C SER A 1121 -8.61 20.63 38.15
N GLU A 1122 -9.27 21.04 39.24
CA GLU A 1122 -8.98 20.59 40.61
C GLU A 1122 -9.08 19.06 40.82
N SER A 1123 -9.81 18.34 39.96
CA SER A 1123 -10.05 16.90 40.07
C SER A 1123 -9.02 16.01 39.37
N GLY A 1124 -8.17 16.56 38.49
CA GLY A 1124 -7.29 15.76 37.62
C GLY A 1124 -5.95 15.33 38.24
N VAL A 1125 -5.57 15.92 39.37
CA VAL A 1125 -4.23 15.77 39.98
C VAL A 1125 -4.10 14.55 40.91
N VAL A 1126 -5.18 13.80 41.06
CA VAL A 1126 -5.40 12.96 42.24
C VAL A 1126 -4.89 11.54 42.11
N HIS A 1127 -4.88 10.99 40.91
CA HIS A 1127 -4.57 9.57 40.68
C HIS A 1127 -3.07 9.25 40.64
N GLU A 1128 -2.19 10.18 41.03
CA GLU A 1128 -0.75 10.15 40.73
C GLU A 1128 0.15 9.62 41.88
N MET A 1129 -0.41 9.21 43.02
CA MET A 1129 0.40 8.96 44.22
C MET A 1129 0.37 7.52 44.71
N GLN A 1130 1.57 6.99 44.97
CA GLN A 1130 1.76 5.66 45.56
C GLN A 1130 1.37 5.67 47.04
N PRO A 1131 0.71 4.60 47.56
CA PRO A 1131 0.46 4.49 48.99
C PRO A 1131 1.78 4.54 49.77
N ILE A 1132 1.84 5.35 50.82
CA ILE A 1132 3.07 5.52 51.63
C ILE A 1132 3.48 4.18 52.22
N PHE A 1133 2.52 3.38 52.69
CA PHE A 1133 2.79 2.02 53.16
C PHE A 1133 3.50 1.16 52.11
N ILE A 1134 3.12 1.27 50.82
CA ILE A 1134 3.76 0.50 49.75
C ILE A 1134 5.18 1.03 49.47
N VAL A 1135 5.40 2.34 49.53
CA VAL A 1135 6.74 2.94 49.44
C VAL A 1135 7.63 2.39 50.56
N VAL A 1136 7.11 2.37 51.80
CA VAL A 1136 7.80 1.83 52.98
C VAL A 1136 8.10 0.34 52.81
N LEU A 1137 7.08 -0.46 52.49
CA LEU A 1137 7.18 -1.90 52.30
C LEU A 1137 8.21 -2.26 51.21
N ARG A 1138 8.23 -1.55 50.09
CA ARG A 1138 9.20 -1.77 49.01
C ARG A 1138 10.63 -1.55 49.48
N ASN A 1139 10.91 -0.42 50.14
CA ASN A 1139 12.25 -0.12 50.66
C ASN A 1139 12.69 -1.14 51.72
N PHE A 1140 11.75 -1.61 52.55
CA PHE A 1140 12.01 -2.66 53.54
C PHE A 1140 12.32 -4.02 52.90
N ILE A 1141 11.59 -4.41 51.85
CA ILE A 1141 11.89 -5.64 51.07
C ILE A 1141 13.29 -5.54 50.44
N GLU A 1142 13.64 -4.40 49.85
CA GLU A 1142 14.98 -4.19 49.30
C GLU A 1142 16.05 -4.39 50.38
N GLN A 1143 15.86 -3.81 51.57
CA GLN A 1143 16.76 -3.98 52.71
C GLN A 1143 16.92 -5.47 53.11
N LEU A 1144 15.82 -6.23 53.19
CA LEU A 1144 15.87 -7.66 53.49
C LEU A 1144 16.69 -8.43 52.43
N ILE A 1145 16.56 -8.05 51.16
CA ILE A 1145 17.36 -8.61 50.07
C ILE A 1145 18.85 -8.24 50.23
N GLU A 1146 19.17 -6.99 50.61
CA GLU A 1146 20.58 -6.57 50.83
C GLU A 1146 21.20 -7.33 52.01
N LYS A 1147 20.48 -7.47 53.13
CA LYS A 1147 20.99 -8.18 54.32
C LYS A 1147 21.20 -9.66 54.09
N GLN A 1148 20.33 -10.34 53.32
CA GLN A 1148 20.54 -11.75 52.96
C GLN A 1148 21.72 -11.96 51.99
N SER A 1149 22.18 -10.92 51.29
CA SER A 1149 23.36 -10.99 50.43
C SER A 1149 24.70 -10.87 51.19
N VAL A 1150 24.65 -10.43 52.45
CA VAL A 1150 25.76 -10.49 53.41
C VAL A 1150 25.77 -11.90 54.02
N SER A 1151 26.95 -12.51 54.11
CA SER A 1151 27.08 -13.97 54.22
C SER A 1151 26.29 -14.60 55.39
N LEU A 1152 25.74 -15.79 55.11
CA LEU A 1152 25.09 -16.66 56.10
C LEU A 1152 26.04 -17.13 57.22
N ASP A 1153 27.34 -16.81 57.15
CA ASP A 1153 28.33 -17.21 58.15
C ASP A 1153 28.47 -16.20 59.31
N GLU A 1154 27.93 -14.98 59.21
CA GLU A 1154 28.06 -13.95 60.26
C GLU A 1154 26.81 -13.77 61.14
N VAL A 1155 25.64 -14.28 60.75
CA VAL A 1155 24.38 -14.08 61.51
C VAL A 1155 24.02 -15.28 62.41
N ILE A 1156 24.74 -16.40 62.30
CA ILE A 1156 24.58 -17.60 63.15
C ILE A 1156 25.74 -17.72 64.18
N LYS A 1157 26.61 -16.72 64.29
CA LYS A 1157 27.48 -16.49 65.46
C LYS A 1157 26.97 -15.31 66.25
#